data_AF-A0A842XCI2-F1
#
_entry.id   AF-A0A842XCI2-F1
#
_cell.length_a   1.000
_cell.length_b   1.000
_cell.length_c   1.000
_cell.angle_alpha   90.00
_cell.angle_beta   90.00
_cell.angle_gamma   90.00
#
_symmetry.space_group_name_H-M   'P 1'
#
loop_
_entity.id
_entity.type
_entity.pdbx_description
1 polymer ?
#
loop_
_entity_poly.entity_id
_entity_poly.type
_entity_poly.pdbx_seq_one_letter_code
_entity_poly.pdbx_strand_id
1 'polypeptide(L)'
;MINIEQKYKENNDKIMKIIDEYLNKEDLARHNANLIYSLPALSSIISGFIQKEYYLSNILSEDEKRLHEEGWWYHHQMSQLSPYCAGFSAVDIMKYGLQSLNVSSVKSKPPRHLRTFLDQSSNFILKISQEISGAVALNDLTSVAAAYVWYEREKLKKQLTYEDIKNAFQSFIYNVNLDFRSGNSPFTNVTITIGGPSPSLLNEPVSIGESKFKINTMTFDQIPSEIYDEVNQAFFEIMAEGDSEGRPWTFPLITLYITEDFQWENNVFNKLLELMDNFGGIYLENYIKEPFKNEKWKRRIENLEIRDPKLQRSFCCRFQIDLNELKKVPHSGSIFGNISGVGSIGVITINFNRLGFLYSGDLESLFEHLDILLSYARSALNKKREFILNHIDLYPTFFYYVDKSLNTYFNTISLGGGHEGLVNFGIKEGILSDEGLELAKKVAKHILDKLNEFEKEDGIAWNFEYAPMETAAGYLARKDLEFVEKLKVGKIDFMFKDLIKERMDKWVEPGPCPRPFIPEIYVSGSRERPLLTSGFQPPFSCKNIAKLAYSSAMTQNYATGGSVLHLFLGEKLELNTKKKLIQSIFSNYPVKYMTLTPTLTVCNNCKQKFVGEYLVCPHCKSDDTTIYSRVIGYFRPIARKVKNKDSQLGLFEGEENTWQESRRADWANRGIITEEDIKSILGDF
;
A
#
# COMPACT_ATOMS: atom_id res chain seq x y z
N MET A 1 -7.22 17.88 -38.58
CA MET A 1 -6.32 19.01 -38.23
C MET A 1 -7.00 20.00 -37.26
N ILE A 2 -8.18 20.56 -37.58
CA ILE A 2 -8.91 21.49 -36.68
C ILE A 2 -9.16 20.93 -35.26
N ASN A 3 -9.50 19.64 -35.15
CA ASN A 3 -9.79 18.99 -33.86
C ASN A 3 -8.53 18.73 -32.99
N ILE A 4 -7.34 18.69 -33.61
CA ILE A 4 -6.08 18.44 -32.91
C ILE A 4 -5.53 19.75 -32.33
N GLU A 5 -5.57 20.85 -33.11
CA GLU A 5 -5.15 22.17 -32.63
C GLU A 5 -6.03 22.66 -31.47
N GLN A 6 -7.34 22.41 -31.53
CA GLN A 6 -8.25 22.74 -30.45
C GLN A 6 -7.94 21.96 -29.16
N LYS A 7 -7.70 20.65 -29.26
CA LYS A 7 -7.30 19.81 -28.13
C LYS A 7 -5.95 20.26 -27.52
N TYR A 8 -4.99 20.66 -28.35
CA TYR A 8 -3.72 21.22 -27.87
C TYR A 8 -3.92 22.54 -27.13
N LYS A 9 -4.80 23.42 -27.63
CA LYS A 9 -5.13 24.68 -26.97
C LYS A 9 -5.80 24.44 -25.61
N GLU A 10 -6.79 23.55 -25.55
CA GLU A 10 -7.47 23.18 -24.30
C GLU A 10 -6.50 22.58 -23.27
N ASN A 11 -5.56 21.73 -23.71
CA ASN A 11 -4.55 21.17 -22.82
C ASN A 11 -3.54 22.22 -22.34
N ASN A 12 -3.16 23.17 -23.18
CA ASN A 12 -2.30 24.29 -22.78
C ASN A 12 -2.99 25.17 -21.73
N ASP A 13 -4.27 25.48 -21.93
CA ASP A 13 -5.06 26.28 -20.97
C ASP A 13 -5.17 25.54 -19.61
N LYS A 14 -5.36 24.22 -19.63
CA LYS A 14 -5.34 23.39 -18.40
C LYS A 14 -3.99 23.42 -17.70
N ILE A 15 -2.88 23.32 -18.43
CA ILE A 15 -1.54 23.35 -17.85
C ILE A 15 -1.27 24.72 -17.19
N MET A 16 -1.61 25.81 -17.86
CA MET A 16 -1.47 27.16 -17.29
C MET A 16 -2.30 27.31 -16.01
N LYS A 17 -3.54 26.81 -16.02
CA LYS A 17 -4.38 26.81 -14.83
C LYS A 17 -3.78 26.01 -13.67
N ILE A 18 -3.23 24.82 -13.93
CA ILE A 18 -2.54 24.02 -12.90
C ILE A 18 -1.37 24.79 -12.28
N ILE A 19 -0.62 25.54 -13.09
CA ILE A 19 0.48 26.37 -12.60
C ILE A 19 -0.05 27.48 -11.69
N ASP A 20 -1.09 28.21 -12.12
CA ASP A 20 -1.70 29.27 -11.32
C ASP A 20 -2.25 28.75 -9.98
N GLU A 21 -3.02 27.66 -10.01
CA GLU A 21 -3.57 27.00 -8.82
C GLU A 21 -2.45 26.56 -7.85
N TYR A 22 -1.35 26.00 -8.40
CA TYR A 22 -0.19 25.60 -7.61
C TYR A 22 0.51 26.80 -6.97
N LEU A 23 0.79 27.86 -7.73
CA LEU A 23 1.45 29.07 -7.23
C LEU A 23 0.61 29.78 -6.14
N ASN A 24 -0.71 29.70 -6.25
CA ASN A 24 -1.65 30.21 -5.24
C ASN A 24 -1.80 29.28 -4.02
N LYS A 25 -1.12 28.14 -4.00
CA LYS A 25 -1.13 27.13 -2.91
C LYS A 25 -2.52 26.60 -2.59
N GLU A 26 -3.41 26.55 -3.58
CA GLU A 26 -4.77 26.05 -3.42
C GLU A 26 -4.77 24.58 -2.97
N ASP A 27 -5.75 24.18 -2.16
CA ASP A 27 -5.85 22.81 -1.63
C ASP A 27 -6.00 21.78 -2.76
N LEU A 28 -6.65 22.15 -3.87
CA LEU A 28 -6.73 21.33 -5.08
C LEU A 28 -5.38 21.12 -5.77
N ALA A 29 -4.34 21.92 -5.52
CA ALA A 29 -3.02 21.64 -6.07
C ALA A 29 -2.24 20.59 -5.24
N ARG A 30 -2.73 20.21 -4.05
CA ARG A 30 -2.08 19.29 -3.09
C ARG A 30 -2.65 17.87 -3.12
N HIS A 31 -2.94 17.33 -4.32
CA HIS A 31 -3.54 15.98 -4.48
C HIS A 31 -2.67 14.83 -3.92
N ASN A 32 -1.40 15.05 -3.58
CA ASN A 32 -0.53 14.02 -3.02
C ASN A 32 0.03 14.50 -1.68
N ALA A 33 -0.29 13.77 -0.60
CA ALA A 33 0.13 14.06 0.76
C ALA A 33 1.65 14.02 0.96
N ASN A 34 2.40 13.49 -0.02
CA ASN A 34 3.85 13.48 0.01
C ASN A 34 4.48 14.77 -0.53
N LEU A 35 3.79 15.51 -1.42
CA LEU A 35 4.40 16.59 -2.20
C LEU A 35 4.69 17.80 -1.33
N ILE A 36 5.97 18.13 -1.20
CA ILE A 36 6.42 19.39 -0.59
C ILE A 36 6.31 20.49 -1.64
N TYR A 37 5.68 21.62 -1.28
CA TYR A 37 5.59 22.78 -2.15
C TYR A 37 6.98 23.23 -2.61
N SER A 38 7.30 23.03 -3.88
CA SER A 38 8.65 23.16 -4.44
C SER A 38 8.62 23.15 -5.97
N LEU A 39 9.70 23.63 -6.59
CA LEU A 39 9.85 23.57 -8.05
C LEU A 39 9.86 22.11 -8.60
N PRO A 40 10.56 21.13 -7.97
CA PRO A 40 10.47 19.73 -8.38
C PRO A 40 9.05 19.18 -8.33
N ALA A 41 8.28 19.52 -7.28
CA ALA A 41 6.89 19.09 -7.17
C ALA A 41 6.01 19.68 -8.29
N LEU A 42 6.16 20.98 -8.60
CA LEU A 42 5.47 21.60 -9.74
C LEU A 42 5.80 20.90 -11.06
N SER A 43 7.10 20.67 -11.32
CA SER A 43 7.54 19.94 -12.52
C SER A 43 6.94 18.54 -12.60
N SER A 44 6.86 17.84 -11.47
CA SER A 44 6.22 16.52 -11.37
C SER A 44 4.73 16.57 -11.71
N ILE A 45 4.01 17.57 -11.20
CA ILE A 45 2.56 17.70 -11.43
C ILE A 45 2.28 17.97 -12.91
N ILE A 46 3.03 18.89 -13.52
CA ILE A 46 2.88 19.22 -14.96
C ILE A 46 3.22 18.01 -15.82
N SER A 47 4.40 17.41 -15.59
CA SER A 47 4.83 16.21 -16.32
C SER A 47 3.83 15.07 -16.15
N GLY A 48 3.32 14.88 -14.94
CA GLY A 48 2.36 13.83 -14.63
C GLY A 48 1.00 14.02 -15.30
N PHE A 49 0.53 15.26 -15.39
CA PHE A 49 -0.68 15.59 -16.16
C PHE A 49 -0.49 15.23 -17.64
N ILE A 50 0.62 15.67 -18.26
CA ILE A 50 0.90 15.42 -19.68
C ILE A 50 1.02 13.91 -19.96
N GLN A 51 1.74 13.17 -19.12
CA GLN A 51 1.90 11.72 -19.27
C GLN A 51 0.57 10.98 -19.11
N LYS A 52 -0.28 11.40 -18.16
CA LYS A 52 -1.62 10.85 -17.98
C LYS A 52 -2.49 11.07 -19.22
N GLU A 53 -2.51 12.30 -19.77
CA GLU A 53 -3.28 12.60 -20.98
C GLU A 53 -2.78 11.81 -22.19
N TYR A 54 -1.46 11.65 -22.33
CA TYR A 54 -0.85 10.80 -23.35
C TYR A 54 -1.29 9.34 -23.19
N TYR A 55 -1.24 8.80 -21.97
CA TYR A 55 -1.64 7.43 -21.65
C TYR A 55 -3.11 7.18 -22.01
N LEU A 56 -4.01 8.05 -21.53
CA LEU A 56 -5.45 7.94 -21.78
C LEU A 56 -5.82 8.09 -23.27
N SER A 57 -5.09 8.93 -24.02
CA SER A 57 -5.44 9.23 -25.41
C SER A 57 -4.75 8.35 -26.46
N ASN A 58 -3.58 7.77 -26.14
CA ASN A 58 -2.74 7.08 -27.13
C ASN A 58 -2.46 5.62 -26.78
N ILE A 59 -2.52 5.24 -25.50
CA ILE A 59 -2.28 3.85 -25.07
C ILE A 59 -3.61 3.16 -24.83
N LEU A 60 -4.57 3.83 -24.19
CA LEU A 60 -5.92 3.30 -24.00
C LEU A 60 -6.82 3.56 -25.23
N SER A 61 -7.84 2.72 -25.37
CA SER A 61 -8.99 2.97 -26.24
C SER A 61 -9.92 4.03 -25.65
N GLU A 62 -10.77 4.62 -26.49
CA GLU A 62 -11.74 5.63 -26.02
C GLU A 62 -12.70 5.05 -24.98
N ASP A 63 -13.12 3.78 -25.12
CA ASP A 63 -13.99 3.11 -24.15
C ASP A 63 -13.30 2.95 -22.78
N GLU A 64 -12.05 2.47 -22.75
CA GLU A 64 -11.28 2.33 -21.51
C GLU A 64 -11.03 3.69 -20.82
N LYS A 65 -10.81 4.74 -21.61
CA LYS A 65 -10.71 6.11 -21.11
C LYS A 65 -12.04 6.57 -20.50
N ARG A 66 -13.16 6.36 -21.20
CA ARG A 66 -14.50 6.70 -20.68
C ARG A 66 -14.82 5.96 -19.39
N LEU A 67 -14.46 4.68 -19.28
CA LEU A 67 -14.64 3.92 -18.04
C LEU A 67 -13.94 4.57 -16.83
N HIS A 68 -12.76 5.16 -17.04
CA HIS A 68 -12.07 5.92 -16.00
C HIS A 68 -12.76 7.26 -15.70
N GLU A 69 -13.08 8.04 -16.73
CA GLU A 69 -13.63 9.40 -16.59
C GLU A 69 -15.05 9.40 -16.01
N GLU A 70 -15.86 8.40 -16.36
CA GLU A 70 -17.21 8.19 -15.83
C GLU A 70 -17.19 7.57 -14.42
N GLY A 71 -16.06 7.01 -13.97
CA GLY A 71 -15.91 6.43 -12.63
C GLY A 71 -16.44 5.01 -12.48
N TRP A 72 -16.46 4.22 -13.57
CA TRP A 72 -16.70 2.76 -13.51
C TRP A 72 -15.52 2.03 -12.89
N TRP A 73 -14.32 2.60 -13.04
CA TRP A 73 -13.12 2.16 -12.35
C TRP A 73 -12.18 3.33 -12.06
N TYR A 74 -11.09 3.05 -11.37
CA TYR A 74 -9.96 3.95 -11.20
C TYR A 74 -8.68 3.25 -11.62
N HIS A 75 -8.00 3.77 -12.63
CA HIS A 75 -6.68 3.28 -13.03
C HIS A 75 -5.60 4.04 -12.26
N HIS A 76 -4.81 3.30 -11.47
CA HIS A 76 -3.83 3.89 -10.56
C HIS A 76 -2.57 4.33 -11.28
N GLN A 77 -1.96 5.42 -10.77
CA GLN A 77 -0.62 5.88 -11.13
C GLN A 77 -0.37 6.08 -12.63
N MET A 78 -1.31 6.72 -13.32
CA MET A 78 -1.14 7.11 -14.73
C MET A 78 -0.25 8.33 -14.95
N SER A 79 0.19 8.99 -13.87
CA SER A 79 1.04 10.19 -13.92
C SER A 79 2.49 9.88 -14.32
N GLN A 80 2.84 8.62 -14.50
CA GLN A 80 4.13 8.22 -15.03
C GLN A 80 3.94 7.03 -15.95
N LEU A 81 4.55 7.08 -17.14
CA LEU A 81 4.56 5.98 -18.09
C LEU A 81 5.56 4.92 -17.62
N SER A 82 5.25 4.22 -16.53
CA SER A 82 6.15 3.23 -15.91
C SER A 82 5.39 2.12 -15.18
N PRO A 83 6.09 1.03 -14.78
CA PRO A 83 5.52 0.02 -13.89
C PRO A 83 5.01 0.62 -12.58
N TYR A 84 4.08 -0.07 -11.91
CA TYR A 84 3.52 0.41 -10.64
C TYR A 84 4.52 0.29 -9.50
N CYS A 85 4.74 -0.88 -8.92
CA CYS A 85 5.63 -1.05 -7.78
C CYS A 85 6.61 -2.19 -8.04
N ALA A 86 7.73 -2.18 -7.30
CA ALA A 86 8.75 -3.20 -7.41
C ALA A 86 9.40 -3.47 -6.07
N GLY A 87 9.75 -4.72 -5.81
CA GLY A 87 10.58 -5.09 -4.69
C GLY A 87 11.71 -6.02 -5.06
N PHE A 88 12.84 -5.76 -4.43
CA PHE A 88 14.13 -6.39 -4.69
C PHE A 88 14.69 -6.96 -3.39
N SER A 89 15.49 -8.02 -3.48
CA SER A 89 16.30 -8.47 -2.35
C SER A 89 17.58 -7.65 -2.26
N ALA A 90 17.96 -7.26 -1.04
CA ALA A 90 19.25 -6.59 -0.80
C ALA A 90 20.46 -7.46 -1.20
N VAL A 91 20.27 -8.77 -1.40
CA VAL A 91 21.27 -9.69 -1.96
C VAL A 91 21.71 -9.27 -3.37
N ASP A 92 20.84 -8.64 -4.16
CA ASP A 92 21.21 -8.18 -5.51
C ASP A 92 22.31 -7.12 -5.45
N ILE A 93 22.23 -6.22 -4.47
CA ILE A 93 23.24 -5.18 -4.27
C ILE A 93 24.54 -5.82 -3.77
N MET A 94 24.44 -6.79 -2.86
CA MET A 94 25.60 -7.57 -2.40
C MET A 94 26.30 -8.30 -3.54
N LYS A 95 25.56 -8.85 -4.52
CA LYS A 95 26.13 -9.64 -5.63
C LYS A 95 26.59 -8.79 -6.80
N TYR A 96 25.88 -7.72 -7.12
CA TYR A 96 26.03 -6.99 -8.38
C TYR A 96 26.44 -5.51 -8.21
N GLY A 97 26.30 -4.95 -7.01
CA GLY A 97 26.42 -3.51 -6.79
C GLY A 97 25.31 -2.74 -7.51
N LEU A 98 25.60 -1.54 -8.00
CA LEU A 98 24.67 -0.71 -8.79
C LEU A 98 24.94 -0.84 -10.27
N GLN A 99 23.95 -1.33 -11.03
CA GLN A 99 24.08 -1.64 -12.44
C GLN A 99 23.01 -0.94 -13.28
N SER A 100 23.18 -1.01 -14.60
CA SER A 100 22.25 -0.44 -15.58
C SER A 100 22.50 -1.07 -16.96
N LEU A 101 21.43 -1.23 -17.74
CA LEU A 101 21.49 -1.60 -19.15
C LEU A 101 22.08 -0.48 -20.01
N ASN A 102 21.92 0.78 -19.59
CA ASN A 102 22.50 1.91 -20.30
C ASN A 102 24.03 1.90 -20.11
N VAL A 103 24.75 1.78 -21.23
CA VAL A 103 26.22 1.71 -21.26
C VAL A 103 26.90 2.98 -20.74
N SER A 104 26.25 4.13 -20.88
CA SER A 104 26.77 5.43 -20.46
C SER A 104 26.46 5.74 -18.99
N SER A 105 25.62 4.94 -18.34
CA SER A 105 25.28 5.12 -16.94
C SER A 105 26.44 4.68 -16.04
N VAL A 106 26.67 5.44 -14.96
CA VAL A 106 27.66 5.08 -13.92
C VAL A 106 27.22 3.79 -13.23
N LYS A 107 28.18 2.87 -13.04
CA LYS A 107 28.00 1.55 -12.42
C LYS A 107 28.95 1.41 -11.23
N SER A 108 28.48 0.78 -10.17
CA SER A 108 29.26 0.51 -8.96
C SER A 108 29.54 -0.97 -8.82
N LYS A 109 30.76 -1.31 -8.39
CA LYS A 109 31.10 -2.69 -8.02
C LYS A 109 30.34 -3.10 -6.74
N PRO A 110 30.16 -4.41 -6.51
CA PRO A 110 29.63 -4.94 -5.26
C PRO A 110 30.32 -4.34 -4.02
N PRO A 111 29.57 -3.95 -2.98
CA PRO A 111 30.15 -3.36 -1.77
C PRO A 111 30.99 -4.39 -0.97
N ARG A 112 31.94 -3.88 -0.18
CA ARG A 112 32.82 -4.69 0.68
C ARG A 112 32.75 -4.34 2.17
N HIS A 113 32.01 -3.29 2.50
CA HIS A 113 31.85 -2.74 3.84
C HIS A 113 30.40 -2.34 4.07
N LEU A 114 29.94 -2.41 5.32
CA LEU A 114 28.58 -2.10 5.76
C LEU A 114 28.15 -0.72 5.25
N ARG A 115 28.99 0.30 5.47
CA ARG A 115 28.67 1.67 5.07
C ARG A 115 28.45 1.79 3.57
N THR A 116 29.34 1.22 2.76
CA THR A 116 29.20 1.23 1.29
C THR A 116 27.98 0.43 0.83
N PHE A 117 27.64 -0.66 1.51
CA PHE A 117 26.44 -1.43 1.20
C PHE A 117 25.16 -0.63 1.46
N LEU A 118 25.06 0.03 2.62
CA LEU A 118 23.92 0.87 2.96
C LEU A 118 23.82 2.10 2.05
N ASP A 119 24.94 2.76 1.74
CA ASP A 119 24.96 3.89 0.81
C ASP A 119 24.59 3.45 -0.63
N GLN A 120 25.00 2.26 -1.08
CA GLN A 120 24.51 1.73 -2.36
C GLN A 120 23.02 1.36 -2.28
N SER A 121 22.52 0.90 -1.13
CA SER A 121 21.12 0.56 -0.93
C SER A 121 20.20 1.77 -1.03
N SER A 122 20.56 2.90 -0.40
CA SER A 122 19.80 4.15 -0.56
C SER A 122 19.84 4.66 -2.01
N ASN A 123 21.00 4.62 -2.67
CA ASN A 123 21.14 5.00 -4.07
C ASN A 123 20.34 4.08 -5.02
N PHE A 124 20.29 2.77 -4.74
CA PHE A 124 19.47 1.82 -5.49
C PHE A 124 18.00 2.19 -5.43
N ILE A 125 17.48 2.39 -4.20
CA ILE A 125 16.10 2.81 -3.96
C ILE A 125 15.78 4.08 -4.74
N LEU A 126 16.66 5.09 -4.66
CA LEU A 126 16.50 6.34 -5.37
C LEU A 126 16.44 6.13 -6.89
N LYS A 127 17.39 5.41 -7.48
CA LYS A 127 17.42 5.15 -8.93
C LYS A 127 16.16 4.42 -9.42
N ILE A 128 15.77 3.34 -8.75
CA ILE A 128 14.57 2.57 -9.13
C ILE A 128 13.31 3.43 -8.98
N SER A 129 13.21 4.27 -7.93
CA SER A 129 12.03 5.10 -7.69
C SER A 129 11.75 6.13 -8.79
N GLN A 130 12.75 6.45 -9.62
CA GLN A 130 12.58 7.30 -10.80
C GLN A 130 12.05 6.53 -12.02
N GLU A 131 12.20 5.21 -12.04
CA GLU A 131 11.82 4.33 -13.15
C GLU A 131 10.49 3.59 -12.89
N ILE A 132 9.86 3.77 -11.72
CA ILE A 132 8.55 3.21 -11.36
C ILE A 132 7.64 4.27 -10.71
N SER A 133 6.32 4.04 -10.67
CA SER A 133 5.36 5.00 -10.10
C SER A 133 5.08 4.84 -8.60
N GLY A 134 5.34 3.68 -8.02
CA GLY A 134 4.93 3.28 -6.69
C GLY A 134 6.11 3.14 -5.72
N ALA A 135 6.05 2.12 -4.87
CA ALA A 135 7.07 1.84 -3.87
C ALA A 135 8.21 0.98 -4.40
N VAL A 136 9.40 1.23 -3.84
CA VAL A 136 10.59 0.38 -3.95
C VAL A 136 10.79 -0.31 -2.63
N ALA A 137 10.49 -1.60 -2.56
CA ALA A 137 10.80 -2.40 -1.39
C ALA A 137 12.21 -2.99 -1.53
N LEU A 138 12.99 -2.93 -0.45
CA LEU A 138 14.28 -3.59 -0.37
C LEU A 138 14.24 -4.61 0.76
N ASN A 139 13.91 -5.85 0.37
CA ASN A 139 13.73 -6.97 1.28
C ASN A 139 15.07 -7.41 1.87
N ASP A 140 15.00 -7.97 3.07
CA ASP A 140 16.14 -8.59 3.77
C ASP A 140 17.31 -7.63 4.06
N LEU A 141 17.09 -6.31 4.00
CA LEU A 141 18.13 -5.28 4.16
C LEU A 141 18.94 -5.48 5.45
N THR A 142 18.26 -5.67 6.58
CA THR A 142 18.93 -5.84 7.88
C THR A 142 19.65 -7.19 7.97
N SER A 143 19.12 -8.24 7.34
CA SER A 143 19.79 -9.54 7.26
C SER A 143 21.10 -9.46 6.47
N VAL A 144 21.10 -8.75 5.35
CA VAL A 144 22.32 -8.50 4.55
C VAL A 144 23.28 -7.56 5.28
N ALA A 145 22.77 -6.54 5.97
CA ALA A 145 23.61 -5.68 6.82
C ALA A 145 24.33 -6.46 7.94
N ALA A 146 23.63 -7.40 8.59
CA ALA A 146 24.23 -8.30 9.58
C ALA A 146 25.36 -9.15 9.00
N ALA A 147 25.21 -9.62 7.75
CA ALA A 147 26.29 -10.31 7.05
C ALA A 147 27.52 -9.42 6.82
N TYR A 148 27.35 -8.13 6.52
CA TYR A 148 28.46 -7.18 6.44
C TYR A 148 29.12 -6.92 7.79
N VAL A 149 28.33 -6.76 8.87
CA VAL A 149 28.87 -6.61 10.23
C VAL A 149 29.72 -7.81 10.62
N TRP A 150 29.18 -9.01 10.44
CA TRP A 150 29.90 -10.26 10.67
C TRP A 150 31.17 -10.33 9.81
N TYR A 151 31.06 -10.05 8.51
CA TYR A 151 32.18 -10.14 7.58
C TYR A 151 33.32 -9.18 7.97
N GLU A 152 33.01 -7.93 8.32
CA GLU A 152 34.03 -6.97 8.72
C GLU A 152 34.70 -7.34 10.04
N ARG A 153 33.94 -7.83 11.03
CA ARG A 153 34.48 -8.27 12.33
C ARG A 153 35.28 -9.56 12.19
N GLU A 154 34.74 -10.57 11.54
CA GLU A 154 35.29 -11.92 11.55
C GLU A 154 36.27 -12.21 10.42
N LYS A 155 36.04 -11.69 9.23
CA LYS A 155 36.89 -11.93 8.06
C LYS A 155 37.91 -10.84 7.85
N LEU A 156 37.52 -9.57 7.99
CA LEU A 156 38.45 -8.44 7.87
C LEU A 156 39.16 -8.09 9.18
N LYS A 157 38.74 -8.68 10.31
CA LYS A 157 39.30 -8.42 11.65
C LYS A 157 39.27 -6.93 12.02
N LYS A 158 38.24 -6.22 11.57
CA LYS A 158 38.00 -4.82 11.94
C LYS A 158 37.24 -4.72 13.25
N GLN A 159 37.57 -3.70 14.04
CA GLN A 159 36.82 -3.34 15.24
C GLN A 159 35.63 -2.45 14.87
N LEU A 160 34.59 -3.04 14.29
CA LEU A 160 33.34 -2.34 14.01
C LEU A 160 32.49 -2.26 15.29
N THR A 161 32.32 -1.06 15.85
CA THR A 161 31.55 -0.84 17.07
C THR A 161 30.05 -0.74 16.79
N TYR A 162 29.22 -0.83 17.84
CA TYR A 162 27.78 -0.59 17.72
C TYR A 162 27.46 0.82 17.19
N GLU A 163 28.24 1.82 17.61
CA GLU A 163 28.09 3.20 17.16
C GLU A 163 28.41 3.36 15.67
N ASP A 164 29.37 2.59 15.13
CA ASP A 164 29.64 2.57 13.69
C ASP A 164 28.45 2.01 12.90
N ILE A 165 27.77 0.99 13.43
CA ILE A 165 26.55 0.41 12.83
C ILE A 165 25.43 1.45 12.83
N LYS A 166 25.20 2.11 13.98
CA LYS A 166 24.21 3.21 14.09
C LYS A 166 24.49 4.33 13.09
N ASN A 167 25.73 4.80 13.02
CA ASN A 167 26.12 5.87 12.08
C ASN A 167 25.96 5.45 10.61
N ALA A 168 26.17 4.17 10.29
CA ALA A 168 25.92 3.65 8.94
C ALA A 168 24.41 3.67 8.60
N PHE A 169 23.54 3.26 9.54
CA PHE A 169 22.09 3.37 9.36
C PHE A 169 21.59 4.81 9.36
N GLN A 170 22.17 5.71 10.16
CA GLN A 170 21.84 7.13 10.13
C GLN A 170 22.02 7.71 8.72
N SER A 171 23.15 7.41 8.08
CA SER A 171 23.38 7.77 6.67
C SER A 171 22.29 7.24 5.75
N PHE A 172 21.95 5.95 5.89
CA PHE A 172 20.92 5.31 5.07
C PHE A 172 19.56 5.98 5.24
N ILE A 173 19.09 6.13 6.48
CA ILE A 173 17.78 6.71 6.83
C ILE A 173 17.68 8.14 6.32
N TYR A 174 18.72 8.95 6.49
CA TYR A 174 18.69 10.33 6.01
C TYR A 174 18.52 10.35 4.50
N ASN A 175 19.30 9.56 3.75
CA ASN A 175 19.24 9.53 2.29
C ASN A 175 17.88 9.06 1.74
N VAL A 176 17.26 8.03 2.33
CA VAL A 176 15.97 7.52 1.83
C VAL A 176 14.77 8.41 2.19
N ASN A 177 14.96 9.40 3.07
CA ASN A 177 13.93 10.39 3.39
C ASN A 177 14.13 11.72 2.64
N LEU A 178 15.20 11.89 1.86
CA LEU A 178 15.39 13.06 1.01
C LEU A 178 14.41 13.08 -0.16
N ASP A 179 13.96 14.26 -0.55
CA ASP A 179 12.88 14.53 -1.51
C ASP A 179 13.31 14.48 -2.99
N PHE A 180 14.23 13.56 -3.32
CA PHE A 180 14.82 13.45 -4.66
C PHE A 180 13.88 12.88 -5.72
N ARG A 181 12.73 12.33 -5.34
CA ARG A 181 11.72 11.83 -6.28
C ARG A 181 10.69 12.92 -6.59
N SER A 182 11.15 13.92 -7.32
CA SER A 182 10.33 15.04 -7.79
C SER A 182 9.60 15.77 -6.65
N GLY A 183 10.31 16.06 -5.56
CA GLY A 183 9.76 16.74 -4.37
C GLY A 183 9.11 15.80 -3.36
N ASN A 184 9.36 14.48 -3.48
CA ASN A 184 8.95 13.45 -2.53
C ASN A 184 10.12 12.54 -2.18
N SER A 185 10.11 11.96 -0.98
CA SER A 185 10.99 10.86 -0.63
C SER A 185 10.61 9.58 -1.39
N PRO A 186 11.56 8.71 -1.77
CA PRO A 186 11.24 7.41 -2.34
C PRO A 186 10.44 6.57 -1.34
N PHE A 187 9.30 6.06 -1.79
CA PHE A 187 8.49 5.19 -0.95
C PHE A 187 9.23 3.87 -0.74
N THR A 188 9.69 3.63 0.49
CA THR A 188 10.56 2.49 0.82
C THR A 188 9.93 1.60 1.88
N ASN A 189 10.08 0.27 1.75
CA ASN A 189 9.74 -0.72 2.77
C ASN A 189 10.94 -1.63 3.05
N VAL A 190 11.13 -1.98 4.32
CA VAL A 190 12.12 -2.94 4.80
C VAL A 190 11.41 -4.02 5.63
N THR A 191 11.72 -5.26 5.30
CA THR A 191 11.23 -6.44 6.01
C THR A 191 12.28 -6.95 6.99
N ILE A 192 11.85 -7.29 8.20
CA ILE A 192 12.72 -7.63 9.33
C ILE A 192 12.25 -8.91 10.00
N THR A 193 13.23 -9.69 10.45
CA THR A 193 13.08 -10.86 11.31
C THR A 193 13.91 -10.68 12.58
N ILE A 194 13.47 -11.29 13.67
CA ILE A 194 14.12 -11.19 14.99
C ILE A 194 14.70 -12.56 15.35
N GLY A 195 15.89 -12.58 15.94
CA GLY A 195 16.58 -13.81 16.34
C GLY A 195 17.22 -14.58 15.19
N GLY A 196 17.38 -13.99 14.01
CA GLY A 196 18.02 -14.63 12.86
C GLY A 196 17.78 -13.93 11.52
N PRO A 197 18.33 -14.46 10.41
CA PRO A 197 18.14 -13.92 9.09
C PRO A 197 16.69 -14.10 8.60
N SER A 198 16.35 -13.36 7.56
CA SER A 198 15.14 -13.59 6.80
C SER A 198 15.02 -15.06 6.35
N PRO A 199 13.85 -15.71 6.49
CA PRO A 199 13.65 -17.11 6.12
C PRO A 199 14.03 -17.43 4.68
N SER A 200 13.89 -16.47 3.77
CA SER A 200 14.30 -16.58 2.36
C SER A 200 15.81 -16.76 2.17
N LEU A 201 16.61 -16.32 3.15
CA LEU A 201 18.07 -16.29 3.07
C LEU A 201 18.77 -17.41 3.83
N LEU A 202 18.07 -18.25 4.60
CA LEU A 202 18.69 -19.25 5.49
C LEU A 202 19.83 -20.03 4.81
N ASN A 203 19.59 -20.59 3.63
CA ASN A 203 20.57 -21.38 2.88
C ASN A 203 21.33 -20.57 1.80
N GLU A 204 21.13 -19.25 1.75
CA GLU A 204 21.77 -18.39 0.76
C GLU A 204 23.25 -18.19 1.13
N PRO A 205 24.20 -18.28 0.19
CA PRO A 205 25.61 -18.01 0.46
C PRO A 205 25.91 -16.52 0.69
N VAL A 206 26.70 -16.21 1.72
CA VAL A 206 27.22 -14.85 1.99
C VAL A 206 28.39 -14.55 1.05
N SER A 207 28.12 -13.83 -0.05
CA SER A 207 29.06 -13.63 -1.17
C SER A 207 29.92 -12.36 -1.10
N ILE A 208 30.08 -11.76 0.09
CA ILE A 208 30.77 -10.48 0.27
C ILE A 208 32.26 -10.62 -0.05
N GLY A 209 32.74 -9.86 -1.04
CA GLY A 209 34.15 -9.85 -1.43
C GLY A 209 34.65 -11.14 -2.09
N GLU A 210 33.78 -12.09 -2.42
CA GLU A 210 34.13 -13.39 -2.99
C GLU A 210 33.87 -13.49 -4.51
N SER A 211 34.59 -14.39 -5.20
CA SER A 211 34.27 -14.77 -6.58
C SER A 211 33.17 -15.85 -6.59
N LYS A 212 32.31 -15.86 -7.61
CA LYS A 212 31.18 -16.81 -7.79
C LYS A 212 31.53 -18.32 -7.74
N PHE A 213 32.81 -18.69 -7.68
CA PHE A 213 33.30 -20.07 -7.80
C PHE A 213 33.82 -20.70 -6.49
N LYS A 214 33.61 -20.07 -5.32
CA LYS A 214 34.02 -20.66 -4.03
C LYS A 214 33.00 -21.70 -3.56
N ILE A 215 33.49 -22.92 -3.31
CA ILE A 215 32.67 -24.11 -3.02
C ILE A 215 32.27 -24.22 -1.53
N ASN A 216 32.87 -23.42 -0.63
CA ASN A 216 32.63 -23.46 0.83
C ASN A 216 32.34 -22.06 1.40
N THR A 217 31.33 -21.38 0.87
CA THR A 217 30.91 -20.06 1.38
C THR A 217 29.95 -20.26 2.56
N MET A 218 30.17 -19.50 3.62
CA MET A 218 29.26 -19.48 4.78
C MET A 218 27.86 -19.03 4.36
N THR A 219 26.82 -19.60 4.94
CA THR A 219 25.41 -19.24 4.70
C THR A 219 24.89 -18.27 5.76
N PHE A 220 23.74 -17.61 5.50
CA PHE A 220 23.20 -16.63 6.46
C PHE A 220 22.80 -17.28 7.79
N ASP A 221 22.25 -18.49 7.80
CA ASP A 221 21.88 -19.21 9.03
C ASP A 221 23.07 -19.54 9.95
N GLN A 222 24.31 -19.42 9.45
CA GLN A 222 25.54 -19.64 10.22
C GLN A 222 26.06 -18.37 10.91
N ILE A 223 25.50 -17.19 10.63
CA ILE A 223 25.85 -15.95 11.34
C ILE A 223 25.19 -15.99 12.74
N PRO A 224 25.92 -15.63 13.81
CA PRO A 224 25.34 -15.55 15.15
C PRO A 224 24.09 -14.66 15.23
N SER A 225 23.04 -15.14 15.88
CA SER A 225 21.75 -14.43 16.03
C SER A 225 21.89 -13.04 16.64
N GLU A 226 22.85 -12.87 17.55
CA GLU A 226 23.11 -11.61 18.25
C GLU A 226 23.52 -10.49 17.28
N ILE A 227 24.17 -10.81 16.15
CA ILE A 227 24.57 -9.82 15.15
C ILE A 227 23.33 -9.28 14.40
N TYR A 228 22.35 -10.15 14.11
CA TYR A 228 21.08 -9.71 13.51
C TYR A 228 20.31 -8.79 14.45
N ASP A 229 20.24 -9.19 15.72
CA ASP A 229 19.55 -8.44 16.76
C ASP A 229 20.23 -7.07 17.01
N GLU A 230 21.57 -7.02 17.05
CA GLU A 230 22.36 -5.78 17.15
C GLU A 230 22.08 -4.82 15.98
N VAL A 231 22.06 -5.33 14.75
CA VAL A 231 21.78 -4.55 13.54
C VAL A 231 20.35 -4.02 13.54
N ASN A 232 19.37 -4.86 13.89
CA ASN A 232 17.98 -4.47 13.99
C ASN A 232 17.78 -3.39 15.06
N GLN A 233 18.40 -3.54 16.23
CA GLN A 233 18.32 -2.56 17.30
C GLN A 233 18.90 -1.20 16.88
N ALA A 234 20.09 -1.19 16.24
CA ALA A 234 20.69 0.04 15.73
C ALA A 234 19.76 0.75 14.74
N PHE A 235 19.13 0.01 13.83
CA PHE A 235 18.17 0.54 12.87
C PHE A 235 16.92 1.14 13.56
N PHE A 236 16.35 0.47 14.57
CA PHE A 236 15.18 0.95 15.31
C PHE A 236 15.47 2.22 16.10
N GLU A 237 16.64 2.32 16.72
CA GLU A 237 17.05 3.50 17.47
C GLU A 237 17.16 4.73 16.55
N ILE A 238 17.82 4.59 15.39
CA ILE A 238 17.90 5.67 14.39
C ILE A 238 16.52 6.08 13.88
N MET A 239 15.62 5.12 13.64
CA MET A 239 14.23 5.43 13.26
C MET A 239 13.49 6.23 14.34
N ALA A 240 13.75 5.95 15.62
CA ALA A 240 13.10 6.61 16.75
C ALA A 240 13.62 8.02 17.05
N GLU A 241 14.87 8.31 16.72
CA GLU A 241 15.48 9.64 16.87
C GLU A 241 14.68 10.71 16.10
N GLY A 242 14.26 10.40 14.87
CA GLY A 242 13.53 11.33 14.00
C GLY A 242 14.45 12.29 13.24
N ASP A 243 13.86 13.27 12.57
CA ASP A 243 14.60 14.32 11.86
C ASP A 243 15.22 15.36 12.82
N SER A 244 15.94 16.35 12.27
CA SER A 244 16.58 17.41 13.06
C SER A 244 15.61 18.25 13.90
N GLU A 245 14.32 18.21 13.58
CA GLU A 245 13.25 18.91 14.29
C GLU A 245 12.48 17.98 15.25
N GLY A 246 12.96 16.74 15.43
CA GLY A 246 12.33 15.71 16.25
C GLY A 246 11.08 15.09 15.62
N ARG A 247 10.82 15.33 14.32
CA ARG A 247 9.66 14.77 13.62
C ARG A 247 9.92 13.31 13.25
N PRO A 248 8.89 12.46 13.22
CA PRO A 248 9.03 11.06 12.85
C PRO A 248 9.47 10.91 11.39
N TRP A 249 10.39 9.97 11.14
CA TRP A 249 10.70 9.53 9.78
C TRP A 249 9.47 8.87 9.15
N THR A 250 9.24 9.09 7.86
CA THR A 250 8.17 8.42 7.12
C THR A 250 8.65 7.06 6.59
N PHE A 251 9.90 7.00 6.14
CA PHE A 251 10.48 5.82 5.49
C PHE A 251 11.78 5.37 6.17
N PRO A 252 12.17 4.11 5.97
CA PRO A 252 11.37 3.05 5.35
C PRO A 252 10.23 2.60 6.27
N LEU A 253 9.18 2.04 5.66
CA LEU A 253 8.19 1.26 6.40
C LEU A 253 8.84 -0.01 6.95
N ILE A 254 8.42 -0.41 8.15
CA ILE A 254 8.94 -1.60 8.84
C ILE A 254 7.88 -2.68 8.83
N THR A 255 8.23 -3.84 8.26
CA THR A 255 7.40 -5.04 8.26
C THR A 255 8.09 -6.16 9.04
N LEU A 256 7.44 -6.66 10.09
CA LEU A 256 7.96 -7.73 10.95
C LEU A 256 7.26 -9.05 10.67
N TYR A 257 8.04 -10.12 10.49
CA TYR A 257 7.51 -11.49 10.37
C TYR A 257 7.27 -12.10 11.73
N ILE A 258 6.06 -12.62 11.96
CA ILE A 258 5.70 -13.39 13.15
C ILE A 258 5.54 -14.85 12.74
N THR A 259 6.58 -15.65 12.99
CA THR A 259 6.64 -17.08 12.68
C THR A 259 6.21 -17.95 13.86
N GLU A 260 6.05 -19.25 13.63
CA GLU A 260 5.70 -20.23 14.66
C GLU A 260 6.71 -20.27 15.82
N ASP A 261 7.99 -20.08 15.51
CA ASP A 261 9.12 -20.07 16.43
C ASP A 261 9.52 -18.65 16.89
N PHE A 262 8.64 -17.67 16.70
CA PHE A 262 8.93 -16.27 17.02
C PHE A 262 9.27 -16.07 18.51
N GLN A 263 10.38 -15.38 18.76
CA GLN A 263 10.89 -15.15 20.12
C GLN A 263 10.17 -13.97 20.80
N TRP A 264 9.00 -14.22 21.38
CA TRP A 264 8.16 -13.19 22.02
C TRP A 264 8.82 -12.43 23.19
N GLU A 265 9.80 -13.04 23.85
CA GLU A 265 10.56 -12.43 24.96
C GLU A 265 11.91 -11.85 24.53
N ASN A 266 12.18 -11.77 23.22
CA ASN A 266 13.41 -11.18 22.71
C ASN A 266 13.48 -9.66 23.04
N ASN A 267 14.64 -9.21 23.52
CA ASN A 267 14.86 -7.82 23.92
C ASN A 267 14.73 -6.82 22.77
N VAL A 268 15.12 -7.20 21.55
CA VAL A 268 15.00 -6.36 20.35
C VAL A 268 13.54 -6.21 19.93
N PHE A 269 12.72 -7.25 20.10
CA PHE A 269 11.27 -7.14 19.90
C PHE A 269 10.63 -6.20 20.90
N ASN A 270 10.99 -6.30 22.19
CA ASN A 270 10.54 -5.37 23.22
C ASN A 270 10.89 -3.93 22.84
N LYS A 271 12.15 -3.72 22.44
CA LYS A 271 12.66 -2.42 22.03
C LYS A 271 11.91 -1.85 20.83
N LEU A 272 11.58 -2.68 19.83
CA LEU A 272 10.78 -2.26 18.68
C LEU A 272 9.39 -1.76 19.11
N LEU A 273 8.68 -2.51 19.96
CA LEU A 273 7.35 -2.14 20.45
C LEU A 273 7.36 -0.89 21.35
N GLU A 274 8.46 -0.64 22.06
CA GLU A 274 8.66 0.60 22.82
C GLU A 274 8.93 1.80 21.91
N LEU A 275 9.76 1.61 20.88
CA LEU A 275 10.23 2.69 20.01
C LEU A 275 9.24 3.04 18.90
N MET A 276 8.36 2.12 18.48
CA MET A 276 7.40 2.36 17.38
C MET A 276 6.51 3.59 17.57
N ASP A 277 6.31 4.00 18.83
CA ASP A 277 5.58 5.21 19.21
C ASP A 277 6.34 6.50 18.83
N ASN A 278 7.57 6.41 18.31
CA ASN A 278 8.36 7.56 17.86
C ASN A 278 8.37 7.74 16.34
N PHE A 279 7.99 6.72 15.58
CA PHE A 279 8.08 6.72 14.11
C PHE A 279 6.81 6.20 13.42
N GLY A 280 5.69 6.09 14.14
CA GLY A 280 4.38 5.91 13.51
C GLY A 280 3.94 4.47 13.27
N GLY A 281 4.47 3.54 14.06
CA GLY A 281 4.02 2.16 14.12
C GLY A 281 4.76 1.20 13.19
N ILE A 282 4.28 -0.05 13.15
CA ILE A 282 4.86 -1.15 12.37
C ILE A 282 3.77 -1.96 11.67
N TYR A 283 4.20 -2.70 10.65
CA TYR A 283 3.45 -3.78 10.06
C TYR A 283 3.87 -5.13 10.62
N LEU A 284 2.91 -6.04 10.71
CA LEU A 284 3.10 -7.37 11.26
C LEU A 284 2.48 -8.38 10.30
N GLU A 285 3.26 -9.39 9.91
CA GLU A 285 2.80 -10.50 9.07
C GLU A 285 2.69 -11.79 9.85
N ASN A 286 1.55 -12.45 9.67
CA ASN A 286 1.26 -13.71 10.34
C ASN A 286 1.72 -14.90 9.52
N TYR A 287 2.65 -15.67 10.08
CA TYR A 287 3.12 -16.96 9.60
C TYR A 287 2.92 -18.09 10.63
N ILE A 288 2.16 -17.83 11.71
CA ILE A 288 1.72 -18.86 12.65
C ILE A 288 0.72 -19.77 11.94
N LYS A 289 0.93 -21.10 12.02
CA LYS A 289 0.20 -22.06 11.19
C LYS A 289 -1.17 -22.43 11.75
N GLU A 290 -1.34 -22.39 13.07
CA GLU A 290 -2.54 -22.85 13.78
C GLU A 290 -3.85 -22.27 13.22
N PRO A 291 -4.03 -20.95 13.07
CA PRO A 291 -5.31 -20.40 12.63
C PRO A 291 -5.65 -20.76 11.19
N PHE A 292 -4.64 -21.00 10.34
CA PHE A 292 -4.82 -21.44 8.95
C PHE A 292 -5.12 -22.94 8.85
N LYS A 293 -4.84 -23.73 9.91
CA LYS A 293 -5.19 -25.16 10.00
C LYS A 293 -6.56 -25.40 10.64
N ASN A 294 -7.09 -24.42 11.37
CA ASN A 294 -8.29 -24.56 12.15
C ASN A 294 -9.53 -24.89 11.28
N GLU A 295 -10.23 -25.98 11.62
CA GLU A 295 -11.37 -26.48 10.85
C GLU A 295 -12.57 -25.52 10.83
N LYS A 296 -12.74 -24.67 11.86
CA LYS A 296 -13.78 -23.62 11.86
C LYS A 296 -13.54 -22.62 10.74
N TRP A 297 -12.28 -22.23 10.53
CA TRP A 297 -11.90 -21.27 9.50
C TRP A 297 -11.94 -21.88 8.11
N LYS A 298 -11.44 -23.12 7.93
CA LYS A 298 -11.52 -23.82 6.63
C LYS A 298 -12.94 -24.03 6.12
N ARG A 299 -13.92 -24.22 7.01
CA ARG A 299 -15.34 -24.31 6.60
C ARG A 299 -15.91 -23.00 6.08
N ARG A 300 -15.34 -21.86 6.50
CA ARG A 300 -15.83 -20.52 6.15
C ARG A 300 -15.06 -19.92 4.95
N ILE A 301 -13.76 -20.16 4.91
CA ILE A 301 -12.82 -19.59 3.94
C ILE A 301 -12.32 -20.71 3.03
N GLU A 302 -12.73 -20.69 1.76
CA GLU A 302 -12.45 -21.76 0.80
C GLU A 302 -10.97 -21.82 0.40
N ASN A 303 -10.32 -20.66 0.28
CA ASN A 303 -8.94 -20.51 -0.17
C ASN A 303 -7.95 -20.28 0.99
N LEU A 304 -8.23 -20.88 2.15
CA LEU A 304 -7.39 -20.75 3.32
C LEU A 304 -6.16 -21.66 3.20
N GLU A 305 -4.99 -21.04 3.01
CA GLU A 305 -3.71 -21.75 2.86
C GLU A 305 -2.71 -21.36 3.95
N ILE A 306 -1.88 -22.31 4.35
CA ILE A 306 -0.75 -22.04 5.25
C ILE A 306 0.30 -21.24 4.49
N ARG A 307 0.77 -20.15 5.10
CA ARG A 307 1.77 -19.27 4.49
C ARG A 307 3.18 -19.74 4.81
N ASP A 308 4.04 -19.81 3.80
CA ASP A 308 5.47 -20.07 3.97
C ASP A 308 6.27 -18.75 3.91
N PRO A 309 6.91 -18.31 5.00
CA PRO A 309 7.68 -17.07 5.01
C PRO A 309 8.88 -17.09 4.06
N LYS A 310 9.35 -18.26 3.59
CA LYS A 310 10.43 -18.35 2.60
C LYS A 310 9.98 -17.90 1.20
N LEU A 311 8.70 -18.12 0.90
CA LEU A 311 8.11 -17.92 -0.42
C LEU A 311 7.29 -16.64 -0.52
N GLN A 312 7.13 -15.93 0.58
CA GLN A 312 6.30 -14.73 0.65
C GLN A 312 7.19 -13.49 0.55
N ARG A 313 6.70 -12.48 -0.16
CA ARG A 313 7.35 -11.17 -0.26
C ARG A 313 6.31 -10.08 -0.04
N SER A 314 6.74 -9.04 0.66
CA SER A 314 5.87 -7.99 1.17
C SER A 314 6.39 -6.66 0.69
N PHE A 315 5.53 -5.92 0.01
CA PHE A 315 5.92 -4.72 -0.70
C PHE A 315 4.99 -3.55 -0.31
N CYS A 316 5.56 -2.35 -0.26
CA CYS A 316 4.80 -1.11 -0.05
C CYS A 316 3.97 -1.15 1.26
N CYS A 317 2.71 -0.70 1.18
CA CYS A 317 1.76 -0.63 2.28
C CYS A 317 1.09 -1.97 2.60
N ARG A 318 0.91 -2.87 1.62
CA ARG A 318 0.03 -4.07 1.72
C ARG A 318 0.16 -5.08 0.58
N PHE A 319 0.98 -4.82 -0.43
CA PHE A 319 1.08 -5.70 -1.58
C PHE A 319 1.86 -6.95 -1.16
N GLN A 320 1.25 -8.12 -1.28
CA GLN A 320 1.84 -9.40 -0.87
C GLN A 320 1.86 -10.34 -2.06
N ILE A 321 2.96 -11.08 -2.21
CA ILE A 321 3.12 -12.04 -3.30
C ILE A 321 3.55 -13.37 -2.70
N ASP A 322 2.84 -14.42 -3.11
CA ASP A 322 3.32 -15.78 -2.99
C ASP A 322 4.08 -16.17 -4.26
N LEU A 323 5.36 -16.46 -4.13
CA LEU A 323 6.21 -16.88 -5.24
C LEU A 323 5.74 -18.20 -5.88
N ASN A 324 4.89 -18.99 -5.22
CA ASN A 324 4.25 -20.16 -5.82
C ASN A 324 3.20 -19.78 -6.87
N GLU A 325 2.57 -18.61 -6.79
CA GLU A 325 1.64 -18.14 -7.83
C GLU A 325 2.40 -17.91 -9.13
N LEU A 326 3.60 -17.32 -9.08
CA LEU A 326 4.44 -17.15 -10.26
C LEU A 326 4.87 -18.48 -10.91
N LYS A 327 4.97 -19.56 -10.13
CA LYS A 327 5.26 -20.90 -10.65
C LYS A 327 4.07 -21.52 -11.39
N LYS A 328 2.84 -21.04 -11.17
CA LYS A 328 1.63 -21.53 -11.84
C LYS A 328 1.46 -20.96 -13.26
N VAL A 329 2.10 -19.81 -13.54
CA VAL A 329 2.05 -19.14 -14.83
C VAL A 329 2.68 -20.02 -15.92
N PRO A 330 1.96 -20.34 -17.02
CA PRO A 330 2.50 -21.07 -18.16
C PRO A 330 3.73 -20.37 -18.75
N HIS A 331 4.75 -21.14 -19.15
CA HIS A 331 5.98 -20.63 -19.79
C HIS A 331 6.88 -19.70 -18.95
N SER A 332 6.69 -19.62 -17.63
CA SER A 332 7.51 -18.76 -16.76
C SER A 332 8.98 -19.20 -16.60
N GLY A 333 9.38 -20.30 -17.24
CA GLY A 333 10.76 -20.78 -17.25
C GLY A 333 11.23 -21.28 -15.88
N SER A 334 12.48 -21.70 -15.81
CA SER A 334 13.12 -22.25 -14.61
C SER A 334 13.34 -21.15 -13.56
N ILE A 335 12.28 -20.73 -12.84
CA ILE A 335 12.36 -19.80 -11.71
C ILE A 335 13.01 -20.52 -10.50
N PHE A 336 14.31 -20.78 -10.58
CA PHE A 336 15.10 -21.37 -9.48
C PHE A 336 16.08 -20.33 -8.93
N GLY A 337 15.98 -20.04 -7.63
CA GLY A 337 16.82 -19.08 -6.90
C GLY A 337 16.01 -18.15 -5.99
N ASN A 338 16.67 -17.23 -5.29
CA ASN A 338 16.00 -16.16 -4.56
C ASN A 338 15.38 -15.18 -5.57
N ILE A 339 14.06 -15.29 -5.80
CA ILE A 339 13.34 -14.48 -6.79
C ILE A 339 13.34 -13.02 -6.32
N SER A 340 14.03 -12.17 -7.07
CA SER A 340 14.11 -10.73 -6.86
C SER A 340 13.46 -9.98 -8.01
N GLY A 341 13.12 -8.70 -7.79
CA GLY A 341 12.50 -7.86 -8.81
C GLY A 341 11.07 -8.32 -9.12
N VAL A 342 10.22 -8.35 -8.10
CA VAL A 342 8.81 -8.78 -8.21
C VAL A 342 7.91 -7.59 -7.91
N GLY A 343 6.78 -7.48 -8.59
CA GLY A 343 5.94 -6.29 -8.46
C GLY A 343 4.66 -6.33 -9.27
N SER A 344 4.10 -5.17 -9.57
CA SER A 344 2.91 -5.03 -10.40
C SER A 344 3.14 -3.99 -11.50
N ILE A 345 2.61 -4.26 -12.68
CA ILE A 345 2.65 -3.32 -13.82
C ILE A 345 1.66 -2.17 -13.62
N GLY A 346 0.51 -2.46 -13.02
CA GLY A 346 -0.58 -1.53 -12.88
C GLY A 346 -1.71 -2.12 -12.07
N VAL A 347 -2.48 -1.24 -11.45
CA VAL A 347 -3.65 -1.59 -10.64
C VAL A 347 -4.87 -0.88 -11.21
N ILE A 348 -5.95 -1.62 -11.49
CA ILE A 348 -7.26 -1.04 -11.79
C ILE A 348 -8.23 -1.40 -10.66
N THR A 349 -8.81 -0.40 -10.01
CA THR A 349 -9.85 -0.57 -9.00
C THR A 349 -11.23 -0.46 -9.63
N ILE A 350 -11.98 -1.55 -9.65
CA ILE A 350 -13.38 -1.57 -10.10
C ILE A 350 -14.28 -0.89 -9.06
N ASN A 351 -15.20 -0.03 -9.50
CA ASN A 351 -16.15 0.64 -8.62
C ASN A 351 -17.32 -0.29 -8.26
N PHE A 352 -17.12 -1.13 -7.24
CA PHE A 352 -18.15 -2.06 -6.78
C PHE A 352 -19.32 -1.36 -6.09
N ASN A 353 -19.09 -0.18 -5.48
CA ASN A 353 -20.18 0.60 -4.89
C ASN A 353 -21.29 0.90 -5.91
N ARG A 354 -20.89 1.36 -7.10
CA ARG A 354 -21.83 1.61 -8.21
C ARG A 354 -22.52 0.35 -8.71
N LEU A 355 -21.79 -0.76 -8.80
CA LEU A 355 -22.39 -2.04 -9.20
C LEU A 355 -23.44 -2.48 -8.17
N GLY A 356 -23.13 -2.43 -6.87
CA GLY A 356 -24.07 -2.75 -5.80
C GLY A 356 -25.34 -1.89 -5.86
N PHE A 357 -25.20 -0.61 -6.19
CA PHE A 357 -26.33 0.31 -6.39
C PHE A 357 -27.20 -0.04 -7.61
N LEU A 358 -26.58 -0.28 -8.77
CA LEU A 358 -27.31 -0.58 -10.01
C LEU A 358 -28.04 -1.92 -9.98
N TYR A 359 -27.46 -2.90 -9.30
CA TYR A 359 -27.92 -4.29 -9.30
C TYR A 359 -28.43 -4.73 -7.93
N SER A 360 -29.02 -3.82 -7.16
CA SER A 360 -29.57 -4.13 -5.84
C SER A 360 -30.46 -5.38 -5.86
N GLY A 361 -30.08 -6.40 -5.09
CA GLY A 361 -30.77 -7.70 -5.03
C GLY A 361 -30.57 -8.65 -6.24
N ASP A 362 -29.83 -8.27 -7.27
CA ASP A 362 -29.67 -9.03 -8.53
C ASP A 362 -28.19 -9.40 -8.75
N LEU A 363 -27.76 -10.49 -8.12
CA LEU A 363 -26.36 -10.91 -8.12
C LEU A 363 -25.88 -11.41 -9.50
N GLU A 364 -26.76 -12.07 -10.25
CA GLU A 364 -26.42 -12.64 -11.56
C GLU A 364 -26.07 -11.52 -12.55
N SER A 365 -26.94 -10.51 -12.66
CA SER A 365 -26.69 -9.35 -13.52
C SER A 365 -25.50 -8.52 -13.06
N LEU A 366 -25.23 -8.47 -11.75
CA LEU A 366 -24.03 -7.83 -11.22
C LEU A 366 -22.77 -8.51 -11.76
N PHE A 367 -22.73 -9.85 -11.74
CA PHE A 367 -21.59 -10.61 -12.25
C PHE A 367 -21.41 -10.46 -13.76
N GLU A 368 -22.49 -10.43 -14.53
CA GLU A 368 -22.41 -10.17 -15.98
C GLU A 368 -21.75 -8.82 -16.28
N HIS A 369 -22.13 -7.75 -15.58
CA HIS A 369 -21.50 -6.44 -15.78
C HIS A 369 -20.08 -6.39 -15.22
N LEU A 370 -19.82 -7.04 -14.09
CA LEU A 370 -18.47 -7.17 -13.55
C LEU A 370 -17.53 -7.84 -14.56
N ASP A 371 -17.97 -8.88 -15.26
CA ASP A 371 -17.19 -9.57 -16.30
C ASP A 371 -16.83 -8.65 -17.48
N ILE A 372 -17.77 -7.79 -17.89
CA ILE A 372 -17.51 -6.76 -18.92
C ILE A 372 -16.40 -5.83 -18.45
N LEU A 373 -16.51 -5.29 -17.22
CA LEU A 373 -15.51 -4.38 -16.67
C LEU A 373 -14.14 -5.07 -16.49
N LEU A 374 -14.11 -6.32 -16.03
CA LEU A 374 -12.88 -7.10 -15.89
C LEU A 374 -12.20 -7.32 -17.25
N SER A 375 -12.98 -7.57 -18.30
CA SER A 375 -12.47 -7.75 -19.67
C SER A 375 -11.81 -6.47 -20.21
N TYR A 376 -12.43 -5.31 -19.99
CA TYR A 376 -11.81 -4.03 -20.35
C TYR A 376 -10.57 -3.74 -19.49
N ALA A 377 -10.59 -4.07 -18.20
CA ALA A 377 -9.46 -3.86 -17.30
C ALA A 377 -8.27 -4.74 -17.72
N ARG A 378 -8.55 -5.97 -18.16
CA ARG A 378 -7.56 -6.89 -18.73
C ARG A 378 -6.85 -6.25 -19.92
N SER A 379 -7.62 -5.78 -20.89
CA SER A 379 -7.11 -5.11 -22.09
C SER A 379 -6.23 -3.90 -21.74
N ALA A 380 -6.70 -3.02 -20.85
CA ALA A 380 -5.97 -1.82 -20.45
C ALA A 380 -4.61 -2.13 -19.77
N LEU A 381 -4.57 -3.13 -18.88
CA LEU A 381 -3.33 -3.52 -18.20
C LEU A 381 -2.35 -4.25 -19.13
N ASN A 382 -2.85 -5.05 -20.06
CA ASN A 382 -2.00 -5.70 -21.08
C ASN A 382 -1.38 -4.68 -22.05
N LYS A 383 -2.13 -3.66 -22.48
CA LYS A 383 -1.59 -2.54 -23.27
C LYS A 383 -0.48 -1.80 -22.53
N LYS A 384 -0.63 -1.59 -21.21
CA LYS A 384 0.43 -1.00 -20.38
C LYS A 384 1.69 -1.85 -20.36
N ARG A 385 1.54 -3.16 -20.15
CA ARG A 385 2.64 -4.13 -20.12
C ARG A 385 3.39 -4.13 -21.45
N GLU A 386 2.66 -4.21 -22.56
CA GLU A 386 3.23 -4.18 -23.91
C GLU A 386 3.99 -2.87 -24.16
N PHE A 387 3.40 -1.72 -23.80
CA PHE A 387 4.08 -0.43 -23.91
C PHE A 387 5.42 -0.42 -23.18
N ILE A 388 5.46 -0.90 -21.93
CA ILE A 388 6.71 -0.94 -21.13
C ILE A 388 7.75 -1.87 -21.76
N LEU A 389 7.34 -3.05 -22.24
CA LEU A 389 8.23 -4.01 -22.92
C LEU A 389 8.79 -3.47 -24.24
N ASN A 390 8.00 -2.69 -24.98
CA ASN A 390 8.46 -2.09 -26.23
C ASN A 390 9.43 -0.91 -26.01
N HIS A 391 9.57 -0.44 -24.76
CA HIS A 391 10.39 0.72 -24.40
C HIS A 391 11.35 0.43 -23.24
N ILE A 392 11.94 -0.78 -23.18
CA ILE A 392 12.83 -1.18 -22.07
C ILE A 392 13.97 -0.19 -21.79
N ASP A 393 14.46 0.50 -22.82
CA ASP A 393 15.57 1.44 -22.73
C ASP A 393 15.22 2.70 -21.90
N LEU A 394 13.93 2.97 -21.65
CA LEU A 394 13.48 4.02 -20.74
C LEU A 394 13.67 3.65 -19.26
N TYR A 395 13.84 2.37 -18.93
CA TYR A 395 13.96 1.88 -17.56
C TYR A 395 15.24 1.03 -17.39
N PRO A 396 16.42 1.62 -17.67
CA PRO A 396 17.65 0.86 -17.81
C PRO A 396 18.17 0.30 -16.48
N THR A 397 17.82 0.89 -15.34
CA THR A 397 18.19 0.33 -14.03
C THR A 397 17.23 -0.80 -13.68
N PHE A 398 15.92 -0.56 -13.76
CA PHE A 398 14.86 -1.51 -13.49
C PHE A 398 15.06 -2.81 -14.29
N PHE A 399 15.16 -2.71 -15.63
CA PHE A 399 15.29 -3.87 -16.50
C PHE A 399 16.61 -4.63 -16.36
N TYR A 400 17.64 -4.04 -15.75
CA TYR A 400 18.83 -4.80 -15.37
C TYR A 400 18.51 -5.83 -14.28
N TYR A 401 17.75 -5.45 -13.25
CA TYR A 401 17.48 -6.31 -12.09
C TYR A 401 16.27 -7.23 -12.26
N VAL A 402 15.47 -7.05 -13.32
CA VAL A 402 14.35 -7.96 -13.67
C VAL A 402 14.66 -8.81 -14.91
N ASP A 403 15.95 -8.93 -15.25
CA ASP A 403 16.47 -9.73 -16.37
C ASP A 403 15.77 -9.45 -17.72
N LYS A 404 15.59 -8.17 -18.04
CA LYS A 404 14.93 -7.70 -19.27
C LYS A 404 13.52 -8.28 -19.50
N SER A 405 12.86 -8.76 -18.45
CA SER A 405 11.56 -9.40 -18.52
C SER A 405 10.59 -8.80 -17.51
N LEU A 406 9.30 -9.13 -17.64
CA LEU A 406 8.25 -8.79 -16.67
C LEU A 406 7.55 -10.05 -16.16
N ASN A 407 8.21 -11.20 -16.20
CA ASN A 407 7.64 -12.51 -15.81
C ASN A 407 7.26 -12.58 -14.33
N THR A 408 7.96 -11.79 -13.50
CA THR A 408 7.74 -11.64 -12.05
C THR A 408 6.80 -10.48 -11.73
N TYR A 409 6.19 -9.84 -12.72
CA TYR A 409 5.27 -8.73 -12.50
C TYR A 409 3.83 -9.16 -12.75
N PHE A 410 2.95 -8.77 -11.84
CA PHE A 410 1.52 -9.05 -11.93
C PHE A 410 0.80 -7.94 -12.70
N ASN A 411 -0.32 -8.30 -13.32
CA ASN A 411 -1.39 -7.36 -13.58
C ASN A 411 -2.39 -7.46 -12.42
N THR A 412 -2.75 -6.31 -11.84
CA THR A 412 -3.50 -6.30 -10.58
C THR A 412 -4.89 -5.72 -10.76
N ILE A 413 -5.90 -6.48 -10.36
CA ILE A 413 -7.26 -5.98 -10.18
C ILE A 413 -7.48 -5.66 -8.72
N SER A 414 -8.25 -4.62 -8.47
CA SER A 414 -8.68 -4.20 -7.15
C SER A 414 -10.17 -3.83 -7.17
N LEU A 415 -10.74 -3.64 -5.99
CA LEU A 415 -12.15 -3.32 -5.80
C LEU A 415 -12.29 -2.11 -4.88
N GLY A 416 -13.21 -1.20 -5.19
CA GLY A 416 -13.48 0.01 -4.44
C GLY A 416 -14.91 0.02 -3.91
N GLY A 417 -15.05 0.37 -2.63
CA GLY A 417 -16.33 0.48 -1.94
C GLY A 417 -16.97 -0.88 -1.63
N GLY A 418 -16.22 -1.85 -1.12
CA GLY A 418 -16.78 -3.15 -0.75
C GLY A 418 -17.83 -3.06 0.34
N HIS A 419 -17.61 -2.27 1.39
CA HIS A 419 -18.62 -2.06 2.43
C HIS A 419 -19.85 -1.33 1.88
N GLU A 420 -19.64 -0.20 1.20
CA GLU A 420 -20.71 0.65 0.70
C GLU A 420 -21.53 -0.05 -0.40
N GLY A 421 -20.86 -0.80 -1.28
CA GLY A 421 -21.50 -1.58 -2.33
C GLY A 421 -22.39 -2.69 -1.77
N LEU A 422 -22.00 -3.35 -0.68
CA LEU A 422 -22.86 -4.32 0.01
C LEU A 422 -24.10 -3.65 0.61
N VAL A 423 -23.94 -2.45 1.17
CA VAL A 423 -25.08 -1.65 1.69
C VAL A 423 -26.03 -1.28 0.55
N ASN A 424 -25.51 -0.77 -0.55
CA ASN A 424 -26.31 -0.42 -1.73
C ASN A 424 -26.95 -1.65 -2.40
N PHE A 425 -26.32 -2.82 -2.31
CA PHE A 425 -26.88 -4.08 -2.79
C PHE A 425 -28.08 -4.57 -1.95
N GLY A 426 -28.25 -4.05 -0.73
CA GLY A 426 -29.37 -4.36 0.17
C GLY A 426 -28.98 -4.85 1.56
N ILE A 427 -27.68 -4.99 1.86
CA ILE A 427 -27.20 -5.54 3.14
C ILE A 427 -26.87 -4.39 4.10
N LYS A 428 -27.79 -4.04 4.98
CA LYS A 428 -27.73 -2.83 5.83
C LYS A 428 -26.43 -2.64 6.62
N GLU A 429 -25.86 -3.71 7.17
CA GLU A 429 -24.60 -3.65 7.95
C GLU A 429 -23.33 -3.83 7.09
N GLY A 430 -23.49 -3.98 5.77
CA GLY A 430 -22.42 -4.19 4.81
C GLY A 430 -21.47 -5.30 5.22
N ILE A 431 -20.16 -5.06 5.09
CA ILE A 431 -19.11 -6.06 5.40
C ILE A 431 -19.03 -6.49 6.88
N LEU A 432 -19.75 -5.84 7.80
CA LEU A 432 -19.70 -6.16 9.22
C LEU A 432 -20.72 -7.23 9.66
N SER A 433 -21.57 -7.71 8.75
CA SER A 433 -22.51 -8.82 8.99
C SER A 433 -22.08 -10.11 8.29
N ASP A 434 -22.54 -11.25 8.82
CA ASP A 434 -22.29 -12.56 8.18
C ASP A 434 -22.87 -12.64 6.76
N GLU A 435 -24.02 -12.00 6.51
CA GLU A 435 -24.63 -11.90 5.16
C GLU A 435 -23.72 -11.14 4.19
N GLY A 436 -23.18 -9.99 4.63
CA GLY A 436 -22.25 -9.20 3.83
C GLY A 436 -20.93 -9.91 3.56
N LEU A 437 -20.41 -10.65 4.54
CA LEU A 437 -19.20 -11.46 4.39
C LEU A 437 -19.40 -12.61 3.39
N GLU A 438 -20.57 -13.24 3.39
CA GLU A 438 -20.89 -14.32 2.43
C GLU A 438 -21.04 -13.77 0.99
N LEU A 439 -21.66 -12.61 0.82
CA LEU A 439 -21.71 -11.97 -0.50
C LEU A 439 -20.33 -11.49 -0.96
N ALA A 440 -19.54 -10.88 -0.07
CA ALA A 440 -18.16 -10.48 -0.37
C ALA A 440 -17.31 -11.66 -0.84
N LYS A 441 -17.45 -12.83 -0.18
CA LYS A 441 -16.83 -14.08 -0.59
C LYS A 441 -17.21 -14.47 -2.02
N LYS A 442 -18.51 -14.44 -2.36
CA LYS A 442 -18.98 -14.78 -3.71
C LYS A 442 -18.39 -13.85 -4.76
N VAL A 443 -18.40 -12.55 -4.51
CA VAL A 443 -17.81 -11.55 -5.43
C VAL A 443 -16.31 -11.73 -5.58
N ALA A 444 -15.58 -11.92 -4.48
CA ALA A 444 -14.14 -12.12 -4.51
C ALA A 444 -13.75 -13.42 -5.24
N LYS A 445 -14.50 -14.50 -5.02
CA LYS A 445 -14.33 -15.77 -5.75
C LYS A 445 -14.55 -15.58 -7.24
N HIS A 446 -15.63 -14.90 -7.64
CA HIS A 446 -15.92 -14.63 -9.05
C HIS A 446 -14.77 -13.86 -9.74
N ILE A 447 -14.23 -12.84 -9.07
CA ILE A 447 -13.05 -12.11 -9.56
C ILE A 447 -11.84 -13.05 -9.70
N LEU A 448 -11.51 -13.83 -8.67
CA LEU A 448 -10.37 -14.75 -8.71
C LEU A 448 -10.50 -15.80 -9.82
N ASP A 449 -11.70 -16.34 -10.03
CA ASP A 449 -11.96 -17.31 -11.10
C ASP A 449 -11.71 -16.67 -12.47
N LYS A 450 -12.14 -15.41 -12.69
CA LYS A 450 -11.81 -14.65 -13.90
C LYS A 450 -10.33 -14.33 -14.06
N LEU A 451 -9.63 -13.99 -12.98
CA LEU A 451 -8.18 -13.76 -13.05
C LEU A 451 -7.42 -15.04 -13.39
N ASN A 452 -7.88 -16.20 -12.91
CA ASN A 452 -7.31 -17.50 -13.29
C ASN A 452 -7.54 -17.84 -14.76
N GLU A 453 -8.68 -17.43 -15.34
CA GLU A 453 -8.92 -17.51 -16.79
C GLU A 453 -7.92 -16.63 -17.55
N PHE A 454 -7.77 -15.37 -17.12
CA PHE A 454 -6.84 -14.42 -17.75
C PHE A 454 -5.39 -14.88 -17.67
N GLU A 455 -4.95 -15.44 -16.53
CA GLU A 455 -3.58 -15.97 -16.37
C GLU A 455 -3.28 -17.11 -17.36
N LYS A 456 -4.24 -18.02 -17.58
CA LYS A 456 -4.07 -19.12 -18.54
C LYS A 456 -4.02 -18.64 -19.98
N GLU A 457 -4.85 -17.65 -20.32
CA GLU A 457 -4.95 -17.14 -21.69
C GLU A 457 -3.81 -16.17 -22.05
N ASP A 458 -3.43 -15.29 -21.14
CA ASP A 458 -2.39 -14.28 -21.36
C ASP A 458 -0.98 -14.83 -21.12
N GLY A 459 -0.84 -15.91 -20.33
CA GLY A 459 0.48 -16.44 -19.92
C GLY A 459 1.24 -15.48 -19.01
N ILE A 460 0.54 -14.67 -18.22
CA ILE A 460 1.11 -13.71 -17.26
C ILE A 460 0.42 -13.84 -15.91
N ALA A 461 1.11 -13.46 -14.83
CA ALA A 461 0.55 -13.49 -13.49
C ALA A 461 -0.54 -12.42 -13.29
N TRP A 462 -1.67 -12.83 -12.70
CA TRP A 462 -2.76 -11.92 -12.29
C TRP A 462 -3.02 -12.06 -10.80
N ASN A 463 -3.36 -10.95 -10.13
CA ASN A 463 -3.75 -11.01 -8.72
C ASN A 463 -4.85 -10.01 -8.34
N PHE A 464 -5.46 -10.26 -7.17
CA PHE A 464 -6.51 -9.43 -6.60
C PHE A 464 -6.04 -8.75 -5.32
N GLU A 465 -5.93 -7.42 -5.34
CA GLU A 465 -5.45 -6.61 -4.22
C GLU A 465 -6.57 -5.74 -3.63
N TYR A 466 -6.59 -5.53 -2.32
CA TYR A 466 -7.33 -4.41 -1.73
C TYR A 466 -6.43 -3.17 -1.69
N ALA A 467 -6.15 -2.60 -2.87
CA ALA A 467 -5.14 -1.58 -3.06
C ALA A 467 -5.42 -0.30 -2.26
N PRO A 468 -4.38 0.43 -1.78
CA PRO A 468 -4.59 1.70 -1.07
C PRO A 468 -5.34 2.70 -1.95
N MET A 469 -6.49 3.18 -1.48
CA MET A 469 -7.34 4.09 -2.27
C MET A 469 -7.11 5.56 -1.94
N GLU A 470 -5.86 5.99 -1.72
CA GLU A 470 -5.47 7.35 -1.26
C GLU A 470 -6.30 8.45 -1.92
N THR A 471 -6.26 8.50 -3.25
CA THR A 471 -7.06 9.40 -4.09
C THR A 471 -8.33 8.72 -4.62
N ALA A 472 -8.25 7.42 -4.93
CA ALA A 472 -9.33 6.68 -5.58
C ALA A 472 -10.64 6.68 -4.76
N ALA A 473 -10.56 6.65 -3.42
CA ALA A 473 -11.72 6.56 -2.55
C ALA A 473 -12.63 7.80 -2.68
N GLY A 474 -12.05 8.99 -2.55
CA GLY A 474 -12.79 10.23 -2.72
C GLY A 474 -13.20 10.47 -4.18
N TYR A 475 -12.35 10.09 -5.15
CA TYR A 475 -12.67 10.22 -6.57
C TYR A 475 -13.91 9.42 -6.97
N LEU A 476 -13.92 8.11 -6.67
CA LEU A 476 -15.02 7.22 -7.04
C LEU A 476 -16.30 7.58 -6.27
N ALA A 477 -16.20 7.92 -4.98
CA ALA A 477 -17.37 8.35 -4.20
C ALA A 477 -18.03 9.61 -4.78
N ARG A 478 -17.22 10.62 -5.16
CA ARG A 478 -17.75 11.82 -5.83
C ARG A 478 -18.37 11.50 -7.19
N LYS A 479 -17.75 10.59 -7.96
CA LYS A 479 -18.28 10.13 -9.25
C LYS A 479 -19.62 9.42 -9.10
N ASP A 480 -19.82 8.67 -8.02
CA ASP A 480 -21.07 8.00 -7.70
C ASP A 480 -22.20 8.99 -7.37
N LEU A 481 -21.90 10.02 -6.57
CA LEU A 481 -22.84 11.10 -6.32
C LEU A 481 -23.18 11.86 -7.61
N GLU A 482 -22.18 12.21 -8.42
CA GLU A 482 -22.36 12.85 -9.74
C GLU A 482 -23.23 11.99 -10.67
N PHE A 483 -23.01 10.67 -10.67
CA PHE A 483 -23.75 9.71 -11.46
C PHE A 483 -25.24 9.75 -11.11
N VAL A 484 -25.60 9.63 -9.83
CA VAL A 484 -27.00 9.65 -9.38
C VAL A 484 -27.67 11.00 -9.65
N GLU A 485 -26.98 12.11 -9.44
CA GLU A 485 -27.53 13.45 -9.75
C GLU A 485 -27.81 13.62 -11.25
N LYS A 486 -26.95 13.09 -12.12
CA LYS A 486 -27.18 13.06 -13.57
C LYS A 486 -28.42 12.24 -13.94
N LEU A 487 -28.64 11.09 -13.29
CA LEU A 487 -29.85 10.30 -13.50
C LEU A 487 -31.11 11.07 -13.09
N LYS A 488 -31.09 11.75 -11.94
CA LYS A 488 -32.23 12.55 -11.44
C LYS A 488 -32.66 13.66 -12.39
N VAL A 489 -31.72 14.26 -13.12
CA VAL A 489 -32.01 15.30 -14.13
C VAL A 489 -32.17 14.75 -15.55
N GLY A 490 -32.24 13.42 -15.72
CA GLY A 490 -32.45 12.76 -17.01
C GLY A 490 -31.25 12.77 -17.97
N LYS A 491 -30.05 13.08 -17.50
CA LYS A 491 -28.81 13.12 -18.30
C LYS A 491 -28.11 11.76 -18.30
N ILE A 492 -28.56 10.86 -19.17
CA ILE A 492 -28.02 9.48 -19.28
C ILE A 492 -27.05 9.38 -20.48
N ASP A 493 -25.94 10.11 -20.41
CA ASP A 493 -24.86 10.07 -21.40
C ASP A 493 -23.65 9.33 -20.81
N PHE A 494 -23.82 8.03 -20.60
CA PHE A 494 -22.80 7.12 -20.07
C PHE A 494 -22.52 6.02 -21.09
N MET A 495 -21.38 5.36 -20.96
CA MET A 495 -20.99 4.26 -21.84
C MET A 495 -22.06 3.16 -21.86
N PHE A 496 -22.60 2.81 -20.69
CA PHE A 496 -23.63 1.79 -20.53
C PHE A 496 -25.05 2.37 -20.43
N LYS A 497 -25.37 3.43 -21.19
CA LYS A 497 -26.66 4.13 -21.11
C LYS A 497 -27.89 3.23 -21.24
N ASP A 498 -27.85 2.22 -22.11
CA ASP A 498 -29.01 1.37 -22.39
C ASP A 498 -29.26 0.40 -21.22
N LEU A 499 -28.19 -0.15 -20.66
CA LEU A 499 -28.24 -0.96 -19.44
C LEU A 499 -28.73 -0.13 -18.24
N ILE A 500 -28.27 1.12 -18.11
CA ILE A 500 -28.70 2.01 -17.03
C ILE A 500 -30.20 2.27 -17.12
N LYS A 501 -30.73 2.53 -18.32
CA LYS A 501 -32.17 2.73 -18.53
C LYS A 501 -32.98 1.49 -18.14
N GLU A 502 -32.54 0.31 -18.58
CA GLU A 502 -33.20 -0.95 -18.19
C GLU A 502 -33.24 -1.14 -16.67
N ARG A 503 -32.19 -0.73 -15.95
CA ARG A 503 -32.16 -0.78 -14.47
C ARG A 503 -33.07 0.27 -13.85
N MET A 504 -33.07 1.49 -14.38
CA MET A 504 -33.95 2.57 -13.91
C MET A 504 -35.43 2.21 -14.03
N ASP A 505 -35.82 1.48 -15.08
CA ASP A 505 -37.20 1.03 -15.28
C ASP A 505 -37.67 0.06 -14.17
N LYS A 506 -36.73 -0.59 -13.47
CA LYS A 506 -37.02 -1.48 -12.32
C LYS A 506 -37.13 -0.71 -11.00
N TRP A 507 -36.71 0.55 -10.93
CA TRP A 507 -36.77 1.35 -9.71
C TRP A 507 -38.13 2.06 -9.57
N VAL A 508 -39.05 1.39 -8.89
CA VAL A 508 -40.39 1.89 -8.60
C VAL A 508 -40.65 1.95 -7.10
N GLU A 509 -41.34 2.99 -6.64
CA GLU A 509 -41.78 3.07 -5.25
C GLU A 509 -42.72 1.90 -4.90
N PRO A 510 -42.54 1.24 -3.74
CA PRO A 510 -43.51 0.27 -3.27
C PRO A 510 -44.84 0.96 -2.94
N GLY A 511 -45.93 0.55 -3.61
CA GLY A 511 -47.26 1.12 -3.34
C GLY A 511 -48.31 0.77 -4.39
N PRO A 512 -49.57 1.16 -4.17
CA PRO A 512 -50.70 0.83 -5.07
C PRO A 512 -50.62 1.54 -6.44
N CYS A 513 -49.83 2.62 -6.55
CA CYS A 513 -49.47 3.28 -7.81
C CYS A 513 -47.94 3.45 -7.85
N PRO A 514 -47.18 2.46 -8.34
CA PRO A 514 -45.73 2.54 -8.43
C PRO A 514 -45.31 3.70 -9.33
N ARG A 515 -44.47 4.60 -8.80
CA ARG A 515 -43.89 5.73 -9.54
C ARG A 515 -42.39 5.52 -9.71
N PRO A 516 -41.80 5.95 -10.86
CA PRO A 516 -40.35 5.93 -11.02
C PRO A 516 -39.67 6.69 -9.90
N PHE A 517 -38.68 6.07 -9.27
CA PHE A 517 -37.93 6.64 -8.16
C PHE A 517 -36.46 6.30 -8.32
N ILE A 518 -35.58 7.29 -8.28
CA ILE A 518 -34.13 7.06 -8.32
C ILE A 518 -33.63 7.00 -6.88
N PRO A 519 -33.13 5.85 -6.40
CA PRO A 519 -32.66 5.73 -5.03
C PRO A 519 -31.43 6.60 -4.79
N GLU A 520 -31.22 7.00 -3.53
CA GLU A 520 -29.96 7.60 -3.12
C GLU A 520 -28.88 6.52 -3.05
N ILE A 521 -27.68 6.86 -3.51
CA ILE A 521 -26.51 5.99 -3.36
C ILE A 521 -25.85 6.23 -2.01
N TYR A 522 -25.58 5.15 -1.28
CA TYR A 522 -24.82 5.19 -0.05
C TYR A 522 -23.32 5.33 -0.35
N VAL A 523 -22.66 6.22 0.40
CA VAL A 523 -21.21 6.38 0.47
C VAL A 523 -20.82 6.61 1.93
N SER A 524 -19.62 6.22 2.34
CA SER A 524 -19.11 6.57 3.66
C SER A 524 -18.74 8.05 3.74
N GLY A 525 -18.76 8.59 4.96
CA GLY A 525 -18.49 10.02 5.21
C GLY A 525 -19.70 10.91 4.91
N SER A 526 -19.45 12.21 4.79
CA SER A 526 -20.49 13.19 4.43
C SER A 526 -20.61 13.32 2.91
N ARG A 527 -21.72 13.88 2.43
CA ARG A 527 -21.90 14.15 0.99
C ARG A 527 -20.86 15.13 0.43
N GLU A 528 -20.35 16.04 1.26
CA GLU A 528 -19.29 16.98 0.90
C GLU A 528 -17.91 16.33 0.91
N ARG A 529 -17.68 15.34 1.78
CA ARG A 529 -16.41 14.62 1.92
C ARG A 529 -16.61 13.12 1.84
N PRO A 530 -17.11 12.62 0.70
CA PRO A 530 -17.45 11.22 0.57
C PRO A 530 -16.18 10.39 0.42
N LEU A 531 -16.25 9.15 0.87
CA LEU A 531 -15.19 8.16 0.72
C LEU A 531 -15.76 6.76 0.52
N LEU A 532 -14.95 5.89 -0.08
CA LEU A 532 -15.22 4.46 -0.22
C LEU A 532 -14.15 3.65 0.51
N THR A 533 -14.55 2.49 1.04
CA THR A 533 -13.63 1.48 1.56
C THR A 533 -12.74 0.88 0.44
N SER A 534 -11.57 0.37 0.81
CA SER A 534 -10.69 -0.34 -0.11
C SER A 534 -10.98 -1.85 -0.06
N GLY A 535 -11.32 -2.43 -1.21
CA GLY A 535 -11.78 -3.81 -1.30
C GLY A 535 -12.89 -4.12 -0.29
N PHE A 536 -12.83 -5.29 0.31
CA PHE A 536 -13.72 -5.71 1.40
C PHE A 536 -13.06 -5.49 2.79
N GLN A 537 -12.31 -4.38 2.94
CA GLN A 537 -11.85 -3.96 4.26
C GLN A 537 -13.03 -3.43 5.09
N PRO A 538 -13.05 -3.69 6.40
CA PRO A 538 -14.03 -3.07 7.27
C PRO A 538 -13.87 -1.53 7.27
N PRO A 539 -14.97 -0.77 7.39
CA PRO A 539 -14.88 0.69 7.46
C PRO A 539 -14.07 1.11 8.69
N PHE A 540 -13.17 2.08 8.51
CA PHE A 540 -12.26 2.51 9.57
C PHE A 540 -12.96 3.17 10.75
N SER A 541 -14.25 3.51 10.64
CA SER A 541 -15.07 4.01 11.75
C SER A 541 -15.44 2.92 12.77
N CYS A 542 -15.29 1.63 12.44
CA CYS A 542 -15.57 0.54 13.36
C CYS A 542 -14.52 0.49 14.49
N LYS A 543 -14.98 0.49 15.74
CA LYS A 543 -14.12 0.37 16.94
C LYS A 543 -14.03 -1.04 17.52
N ASN A 544 -14.92 -1.95 17.10
CA ASN A 544 -14.97 -3.29 17.67
C ASN A 544 -13.85 -4.17 17.08
N ILE A 545 -12.79 -4.40 17.87
CA ILE A 545 -11.59 -5.13 17.45
C ILE A 545 -11.93 -6.56 17.00
N ALA A 546 -12.84 -7.25 17.71
CA ALA A 546 -13.24 -8.61 17.36
C ALA A 546 -13.95 -8.64 15.99
N LYS A 547 -14.86 -7.70 15.71
CA LYS A 547 -15.49 -7.56 14.39
C LYS A 547 -14.49 -7.20 13.30
N LEU A 548 -13.54 -6.31 13.58
CA LEU A 548 -12.46 -5.95 12.64
C LEU A 548 -11.59 -7.16 12.30
N ALA A 549 -11.15 -7.91 13.31
CA ALA A 549 -10.34 -9.10 13.16
C ALA A 549 -11.08 -10.22 12.43
N TYR A 550 -12.34 -10.48 12.81
CA TYR A 550 -13.20 -11.49 12.16
C TYR A 550 -13.45 -11.16 10.69
N SER A 551 -13.86 -9.93 10.38
CA SER A 551 -14.11 -9.50 9.00
C SER A 551 -12.84 -9.58 8.16
N SER A 552 -11.70 -9.14 8.72
CA SER A 552 -10.41 -9.21 8.03
C SER A 552 -9.94 -10.66 7.81
N ALA A 553 -10.14 -11.56 8.77
CA ALA A 553 -9.83 -12.97 8.62
C ALA A 553 -10.61 -13.60 7.45
N MET A 554 -11.90 -13.26 7.36
CA MET A 554 -12.79 -13.74 6.29
C MET A 554 -12.43 -13.18 4.91
N THR A 555 -11.94 -11.95 4.81
CA THR A 555 -11.78 -11.27 3.51
C THR A 555 -10.33 -11.15 3.01
N GLN A 556 -9.32 -11.12 3.88
CA GLN A 556 -7.91 -10.98 3.46
C GLN A 556 -7.42 -12.19 2.67
N ASN A 557 -7.97 -13.39 2.93
CA ASN A 557 -7.54 -14.59 2.25
C ASN A 557 -7.85 -14.57 0.75
N TYR A 558 -8.92 -13.88 0.32
CA TYR A 558 -9.26 -13.69 -1.09
C TYR A 558 -8.44 -12.60 -1.80
N ALA A 559 -7.82 -11.68 -1.05
CA ALA A 559 -6.93 -10.68 -1.64
C ALA A 559 -5.54 -11.30 -1.88
N THR A 560 -5.37 -12.06 -2.97
CA THR A 560 -4.10 -12.73 -3.32
C THR A 560 -2.94 -11.77 -3.51
N GLY A 561 -3.21 -10.56 -4.01
CA GLY A 561 -2.25 -9.46 -4.12
C GLY A 561 -2.05 -8.67 -2.82
N GLY A 562 -2.80 -8.99 -1.76
CA GLY A 562 -2.61 -8.45 -0.42
C GLY A 562 -3.71 -7.51 0.07
N SER A 563 -3.83 -7.45 1.39
CA SER A 563 -4.73 -6.60 2.16
C SER A 563 -4.15 -6.42 3.56
N VAL A 564 -4.69 -5.48 4.35
CA VAL A 564 -4.18 -5.17 5.69
C VAL A 564 -5.31 -4.83 6.64
N LEU A 565 -5.18 -5.27 7.89
CA LEU A 565 -6.03 -4.87 9.01
C LEU A 565 -5.37 -3.69 9.71
N HIS A 566 -6.02 -2.53 9.71
CA HIS A 566 -5.53 -1.37 10.44
C HIS A 566 -6.13 -1.31 11.86
N LEU A 567 -5.28 -1.27 12.88
CA LEU A 567 -5.66 -0.93 14.25
C LEU A 567 -5.03 0.41 14.62
N PHE A 568 -5.88 1.40 14.92
CA PHE A 568 -5.48 2.76 15.24
C PHE A 568 -5.53 2.99 16.74
N LEU A 569 -4.40 3.35 17.33
CA LEU A 569 -4.22 3.47 18.76
C LEU A 569 -4.34 4.95 19.17
N GLY A 570 -5.25 5.22 20.12
CA GLY A 570 -5.51 6.57 20.63
C GLY A 570 -4.55 7.05 21.71
N GLU A 571 -3.87 6.11 22.35
CA GLU A 571 -3.01 6.36 23.49
C GLU A 571 -1.80 5.42 23.48
N LYS A 572 -0.86 5.71 24.37
CA LYS A 572 0.31 4.87 24.55
C LYS A 572 -0.10 3.60 25.30
N LEU A 573 0.02 2.46 24.63
CA LEU A 573 -0.23 1.16 25.25
C LEU A 573 1.01 0.65 26.01
N GLU A 574 0.77 -0.09 27.09
CA GLU A 574 1.82 -0.88 27.74
C GLU A 574 2.39 -1.95 26.80
N LEU A 575 3.69 -2.25 26.96
CA LEU A 575 4.41 -3.24 26.15
C LEU A 575 3.71 -4.61 26.14
N ASN A 576 3.31 -5.10 27.31
CA ASN A 576 2.64 -6.40 27.44
C ASN A 576 1.25 -6.40 26.78
N THR A 577 0.53 -5.28 26.82
CA THR A 577 -0.75 -5.11 26.13
C THR A 577 -0.55 -5.21 24.61
N LYS A 578 0.48 -4.54 24.05
CA LYS A 578 0.82 -4.64 22.62
C LYS A 578 1.15 -6.09 22.23
N LYS A 579 1.99 -6.79 22.99
CA LYS A 579 2.36 -8.20 22.72
C LYS A 579 1.13 -9.11 22.71
N LYS A 580 0.32 -9.05 23.77
CA LYS A 580 -0.88 -9.89 23.92
C LYS A 580 -1.87 -9.65 22.78
N LEU A 581 -2.09 -8.39 22.38
CA LEU A 581 -2.97 -8.08 21.25
C LEU A 581 -2.49 -8.76 19.95
N ILE A 582 -1.19 -8.67 19.64
CA ILE A 582 -0.62 -9.31 18.45
C ILE A 582 -0.78 -10.83 18.53
N GLN A 583 -0.39 -11.43 19.67
CA GLN A 583 -0.49 -12.87 19.90
C GLN A 583 -1.94 -13.37 19.77
N SER A 584 -2.90 -12.70 20.42
CA SER A 584 -4.31 -13.10 20.41
C SER A 584 -4.92 -13.04 19.02
N ILE A 585 -4.65 -11.99 18.23
CA ILE A 585 -5.18 -11.90 16.87
C ILE A 585 -4.52 -12.96 15.98
N PHE A 586 -3.18 -13.05 15.99
CA PHE A 586 -2.46 -13.94 15.07
C PHE A 586 -2.56 -15.41 15.41
N SER A 587 -2.87 -15.77 16.66
CA SER A 587 -3.07 -17.17 17.04
C SER A 587 -4.51 -17.62 16.80
N ASN A 588 -5.51 -16.74 16.90
CA ASN A 588 -6.92 -17.14 16.81
C ASN A 588 -7.57 -16.86 15.44
N TYR A 589 -7.04 -15.92 14.67
CA TYR A 589 -7.62 -15.49 13.39
C TYR A 589 -6.60 -15.65 12.26
N PRO A 590 -7.01 -16.17 11.08
CA PRO A 590 -6.15 -16.24 9.89
C PRO A 590 -6.02 -14.88 9.20
N VAL A 591 -5.77 -13.82 9.98
CA VAL A 591 -5.38 -12.49 9.48
C VAL A 591 -3.94 -12.61 8.98
N LYS A 592 -3.70 -12.27 7.71
CA LYS A 592 -2.37 -12.35 7.08
C LYS A 592 -1.49 -11.17 7.45
N TYR A 593 -2.08 -9.98 7.54
CA TYR A 593 -1.34 -8.73 7.69
C TYR A 593 -2.11 -7.70 8.52
N MET A 594 -1.43 -7.07 9.47
CA MET A 594 -2.01 -5.99 10.27
C MET A 594 -1.01 -4.87 10.58
N THR A 595 -1.55 -3.71 10.96
CA THR A 595 -0.77 -2.57 11.47
C THR A 595 -1.22 -2.19 12.87
N LEU A 596 -0.25 -1.85 13.70
CA LEU A 596 -0.49 -1.08 14.93
C LEU A 596 -0.03 0.35 14.68
N THR A 597 -0.98 1.29 14.59
CA THR A 597 -0.71 2.69 14.24
C THR A 597 -0.98 3.60 15.44
N PRO A 598 0.05 4.13 16.11
CA PRO A 598 -0.15 5.17 17.13
C PRO A 598 -0.52 6.49 16.46
N THR A 599 -1.33 7.29 17.15
CA THR A 599 -1.51 8.71 16.83
C THR A 599 -0.39 9.49 17.50
N LEU A 600 0.31 10.37 16.79
CA LEU A 600 1.36 11.20 17.38
C LEU A 600 1.05 12.68 17.24
N THR A 601 1.43 13.45 18.25
CA THR A 601 1.45 14.90 18.22
C THR A 601 2.88 15.39 18.37
N VAL A 602 3.32 16.28 17.48
CA VAL A 602 4.59 17.00 17.59
C VAL A 602 4.31 18.47 17.87
N CYS A 603 4.90 19.03 18.92
CA CYS A 603 4.84 20.47 19.14
C CYS A 603 5.90 21.19 18.31
N ASN A 604 5.49 22.08 17.41
CA ASN A 604 6.43 22.82 16.56
C ASN A 604 7.26 23.86 17.34
N ASN A 605 6.80 24.26 18.53
CA ASN A 605 7.51 25.22 19.39
C ASN A 605 8.62 24.54 20.21
N CYS A 606 8.27 23.55 21.06
CA CYS A 606 9.26 22.91 21.96
C CYS A 606 9.79 21.56 21.46
N LYS A 607 9.40 21.12 20.26
CA LYS A 607 9.87 19.89 19.58
C LYS A 607 9.58 18.57 20.32
N GLN A 608 8.75 18.62 21.36
CA GLN A 608 8.34 17.44 22.12
C GLN A 608 7.31 16.62 21.33
N LYS A 609 7.43 15.29 21.46
CA LYS A 609 6.54 14.28 20.88
C LYS A 609 5.61 13.72 21.96
N PHE A 610 4.35 13.50 21.60
CA PHE A 610 3.34 12.89 22.47
C PHE A 610 2.58 11.82 21.70
N VAL A 611 2.23 10.73 22.36
CA VAL A 611 1.30 9.72 21.81
C VAL A 611 -0.12 10.13 22.18
N GLY A 612 -0.97 10.27 21.17
CA GLY A 612 -2.33 10.78 21.26
C GLY A 612 -2.53 12.04 20.42
N GLU A 613 -3.79 12.45 20.30
CA GLU A 613 -4.19 13.67 19.60
C GLU A 613 -4.25 14.84 20.59
N TYR A 614 -3.27 15.73 20.56
CA TYR A 614 -3.21 16.92 21.40
C TYR A 614 -3.20 18.18 20.55
N LEU A 615 -4.31 18.92 20.56
CA LEU A 615 -4.38 20.20 19.83
C LEU A 615 -3.53 21.30 20.50
N VAL A 616 -3.31 21.18 21.80
CA VAL A 616 -2.45 22.06 22.60
C VAL A 616 -1.36 21.23 23.26
N CYS A 617 -0.12 21.69 23.14
CA CYS A 617 1.06 21.00 23.67
C CYS A 617 0.95 20.80 25.20
N PRO A 618 0.98 19.56 25.72
CA PRO A 618 0.94 19.31 27.15
C PRO A 618 2.09 19.97 27.94
N HIS A 619 3.26 20.10 27.31
CA HIS A 619 4.49 20.62 27.92
C HIS A 619 4.56 22.16 27.94
N CYS A 620 4.48 22.83 26.78
CA CYS A 620 4.68 24.29 26.68
C CYS A 620 3.39 25.09 26.43
N LYS A 621 2.23 24.43 26.36
CA LYS A 621 0.91 25.03 26.13
C LYS A 621 0.74 25.78 24.79
N SER A 622 1.68 25.63 23.86
CA SER A 622 1.51 26.13 22.49
C SER A 622 0.41 25.38 21.76
N ASP A 623 -0.40 26.09 21.01
CA ASP A 623 -1.39 25.57 20.05
C ASP A 623 -0.75 25.17 18.70
N ASP A 624 0.54 25.45 18.52
CA ASP A 624 1.31 25.07 17.33
C ASP A 624 1.75 23.61 17.39
N THR A 625 0.75 22.74 17.23
CA THR A 625 0.90 21.29 17.19
C THR A 625 0.66 20.75 15.79
N THR A 626 1.37 19.67 15.44
CA THR A 626 1.13 18.91 14.21
C THR A 626 0.74 17.50 14.60
N ILE A 627 -0.43 17.06 14.13
CA ILE A 627 -0.93 15.70 14.33
C ILE A 627 -0.40 14.81 13.20
N TYR A 628 0.11 13.64 13.54
CA TYR A 628 0.59 12.63 12.61
C TYR A 628 -0.17 11.32 12.80
N SER A 629 -0.48 10.66 11.69
CA SER A 629 -1.04 9.30 11.69
C SER A 629 -0.80 8.58 10.37
N ARG A 630 -1.08 7.28 10.33
CA ARG A 630 -1.17 6.49 9.09
C ARG A 630 -2.61 6.50 8.61
N VAL A 631 -2.94 7.28 7.58
CA VAL A 631 -4.33 7.30 7.09
C VAL A 631 -4.66 6.02 6.32
N ILE A 632 -3.79 5.55 5.43
CA ILE A 632 -4.12 4.41 4.56
C ILE A 632 -2.93 3.50 4.22
N GLY A 633 -1.71 3.92 4.55
CA GLY A 633 -0.52 3.14 4.19
C GLY A 633 0.83 3.67 4.64
N TYR A 634 0.99 4.94 4.99
CA TYR A 634 2.26 5.46 5.53
C TYR A 634 2.01 6.63 6.48
N PHE A 635 2.98 6.88 7.34
CA PHE A 635 2.86 7.81 8.45
C PHE A 635 3.21 9.22 8.02
N ARG A 636 2.27 10.16 8.11
CA ARG A 636 2.46 11.56 7.69
C ARG A 636 1.72 12.52 8.62
N PRO A 637 2.06 13.82 8.57
CA PRO A 637 1.21 14.84 9.14
C PRO A 637 -0.21 14.72 8.59
N ILE A 638 -1.21 14.93 9.43
CA ILE A 638 -2.62 15.09 9.07
C ILE A 638 -2.89 16.57 8.81
N ALA A 639 -2.68 17.37 9.86
CA ALA A 639 -2.84 18.81 9.87
C ALA A 639 -1.98 19.43 10.99
N ARG A 640 -1.59 20.69 10.79
CA ARG A 640 -0.92 21.57 11.78
C ARG A 640 -1.90 22.63 12.25
N LYS A 641 -1.89 22.93 13.56
CA LYS A 641 -2.78 23.93 14.20
C LYS A 641 -4.23 23.73 13.82
N VAL A 642 -4.78 22.59 14.23
CA VAL A 642 -6.17 22.22 13.93
C VAL A 642 -7.11 23.28 14.52
N LYS A 643 -7.90 23.93 13.65
CA LYS A 643 -8.87 24.99 14.00
C LYS A 643 -10.30 24.47 14.02
N ASN A 644 -10.63 23.49 13.18
CA ASN A 644 -11.96 22.93 13.08
C ASN A 644 -11.89 21.39 13.11
N LYS A 645 -12.66 20.79 14.00
CA LYS A 645 -12.81 19.34 14.15
C LYS A 645 -14.28 19.02 14.37
N ASP A 646 -14.86 18.29 13.42
CA ASP A 646 -16.22 17.76 13.50
C ASP A 646 -16.24 16.39 12.84
N SER A 647 -16.43 15.34 13.63
CA SER A 647 -16.50 13.98 13.10
C SER A 647 -17.73 13.80 12.19
N GLN A 648 -18.91 14.29 12.57
CA GLN A 648 -20.15 14.08 11.81
C GLN A 648 -20.06 14.68 10.40
N LEU A 649 -19.42 15.84 10.27
CA LEU A 649 -19.20 16.49 8.97
C LEU A 649 -17.93 16.01 8.25
N GLY A 650 -17.07 15.24 8.93
CA GLY A 650 -15.76 14.82 8.40
C GLY A 650 -14.75 15.96 8.33
N LEU A 651 -14.86 16.94 9.23
CA LEU A 651 -13.97 18.09 9.31
C LEU A 651 -12.80 17.79 10.24
N PHE A 652 -11.59 17.98 9.70
CA PHE A 652 -10.35 18.01 10.46
C PHE A 652 -9.40 18.96 9.74
N GLU A 653 -9.48 20.24 10.08
CA GLU A 653 -8.88 21.34 9.30
C GLU A 653 -7.92 22.14 10.17
N GLY A 654 -6.68 22.28 9.69
CA GLY A 654 -5.65 23.12 10.31
C GLY A 654 -5.26 24.34 9.47
N GLU A 655 -4.26 25.09 9.95
CA GLU A 655 -3.60 26.13 9.14
C GLU A 655 -2.82 25.52 7.98
N GLU A 656 -2.22 24.34 8.22
CA GLU A 656 -1.58 23.54 7.18
C GLU A 656 -2.18 22.15 7.19
N ASN A 657 -2.45 21.66 5.99
CA ASN A 657 -3.22 20.47 5.74
C ASN A 657 -2.44 19.62 4.74
N THR A 658 -2.19 18.36 5.07
CA THR A 658 -1.31 17.49 4.27
C THR A 658 -2.09 16.49 3.43
N TRP A 659 -3.12 15.87 4.00
CA TRP A 659 -3.96 14.89 3.27
C TRP A 659 -5.11 15.55 2.54
N GLN A 660 -5.61 14.92 1.48
CA GLN A 660 -6.84 15.35 0.80
C GLN A 660 -8.04 15.37 1.77
N GLU A 661 -9.05 16.21 1.48
CA GLU A 661 -10.24 16.38 2.32
C GLU A 661 -10.93 15.06 2.70
N SER A 662 -11.14 14.12 1.76
CA SER A 662 -11.79 12.83 2.03
C SER A 662 -10.98 11.97 2.99
N ARG A 663 -9.65 12.12 2.98
CA ARG A 663 -8.72 11.40 3.86
C ARG A 663 -8.65 12.04 5.25
N ARG A 664 -8.80 13.36 5.34
CA ARG A 664 -9.03 14.06 6.62
C ARG A 664 -10.40 13.70 7.21
N ALA A 665 -11.43 13.49 6.37
CA ALA A 665 -12.75 13.02 6.81
C ALA A 665 -12.73 11.59 7.35
N ASP A 666 -12.00 10.70 6.68
CA ASP A 666 -11.72 9.34 7.17
C ASP A 666 -11.00 9.35 8.52
N TRP A 667 -10.03 10.26 8.71
CA TRP A 667 -9.39 10.49 10.01
C TRP A 667 -10.37 10.99 11.08
N ALA A 668 -11.20 11.99 10.75
CA ALA A 668 -12.17 12.57 11.68
C ALA A 668 -13.21 11.55 12.19
N ASN A 669 -13.54 10.54 11.37
CA ASN A 669 -14.54 9.51 11.66
C ASN A 669 -13.96 8.18 12.14
N ARG A 670 -12.65 8.12 12.34
CA ARG A 670 -11.94 6.86 12.59
C ARG A 670 -12.26 6.26 13.96
N GLY A 671 -12.37 4.95 13.98
CA GLY A 671 -12.40 4.12 15.16
C GLY A 671 -11.02 4.10 15.81
N ILE A 672 -10.84 4.95 16.82
CA ILE A 672 -9.66 4.96 17.68
C ILE A 672 -9.85 3.95 18.81
N ILE A 673 -8.91 3.02 18.93
CA ILE A 673 -8.86 1.94 19.92
C ILE A 673 -8.10 2.42 21.16
N THR A 674 -8.68 2.19 22.33
CA THR A 674 -8.09 2.45 23.65
C THR A 674 -7.53 1.17 24.27
N GLU A 675 -6.73 1.32 25.32
CA GLU A 675 -6.25 0.20 26.11
C GLU A 675 -7.39 -0.56 26.81
N GLU A 676 -8.45 0.15 27.23
CA GLU A 676 -9.65 -0.44 27.81
C GLU A 676 -10.38 -1.34 26.79
N ASP A 677 -10.55 -0.88 25.55
CA ASP A 677 -11.12 -1.68 24.46
C ASP A 677 -10.34 -2.98 24.27
N ILE A 678 -9.00 -2.90 24.27
CA ILE A 678 -8.13 -4.07 24.12
C ILE A 678 -8.30 -5.01 25.31
N LYS A 679 -8.20 -4.51 26.54
CA LYS A 679 -8.32 -5.32 27.77
C LYS A 679 -9.68 -6.01 27.87
N SER A 680 -10.74 -5.37 27.40
CA SER A 680 -12.09 -5.94 27.39
C SER A 680 -12.19 -7.18 26.50
N ILE A 681 -11.40 -7.27 25.44
CA ILE A 681 -11.45 -8.38 24.46
C ILE A 681 -10.34 -9.40 24.71
N LEU A 682 -9.24 -9.02 25.37
CA LEU A 682 -8.16 -9.96 25.73
C LEU A 682 -8.63 -11.12 26.64
N GLY A 683 -9.74 -10.96 27.37
CA GLY A 683 -10.38 -12.04 28.12
C GLY A 683 -11.34 -12.92 27.31
N ASP A 684 -11.75 -12.45 26.13
CA ASP A 684 -12.74 -13.07 25.23
C ASP A 684 -12.10 -13.81 24.04
N PHE A 685 -10.78 -13.64 23.84
CA PHE A 685 -10.03 -14.24 22.72
C PHE A 685 -9.64 -15.70 22.93
#